data_AF-A0A1W1H4X7-F1
#
_entry.id   AF-A0A1W1H4X7-F1
#
_cell.length_a   1.000
_cell.length_b   1.000
_cell.length_c   1.000
_cell.angle_alpha   90.00
_cell.angle_beta   90.00
_cell.angle_gamma   90.00
#
_symmetry.space_group_name_H-M   'P 1'
#
loop_
_entity.id
_entity.type
_entity.pdbx_description
1 polymer ?
#
loop_
_entity_poly.entity_id
_entity_poly.type
_entity_poly.pdbx_seq_one_letter_code
_entity_poly.pdbx_strand_id
1 'polypeptide(L)'
;MKYSEYFKKTLLIFLILILQGVFITRNHSFASSDEGNGRRASRVALVVGNGAYELAPLKNPVNDAVDMRNALEKSGFTVILKVNADKASMLFALDEFSSHLRHSEASLFYYAGHGMQINGNNYLIPLNAHITSETDVEFAAVNAGRVLGKMENAGNAVNIVILDACRANPFKRSFRVSERGLARMKAPVGSILAYATAPGSVAADGSGRNGLYTSKLIHYMMIQGLKIEEVLKKTRADVMLEARNLGTDQVPWESSSLTGDFYFIPPRSEGSSKHELPEPVNSSITDFNENASEITKREGESSLKAEFLFWQSIMNSHNRRLFEAYIKKYPEGDFVDIAKIKLEDYSTDEPEAEPEPDQQSQREKEQTSNKPNSAQPDNESQSIQLISSVQTGVISPMKTDDLQEAQSQQQPQSQPEIAVVSSSATKEIPNGTLHVDTIPEDSRIRIMNIKPKYYSGIELVPGKYHIEVSRAGYRTRYQWKNIEPGQELVVSLELEKLPSPTETSVEFEKLSSTPEAGDTWREPVTGMEFVWVPGGCYMMGSNSGDSDEQPVHEVCLDGFWIGKYEVTQGQWKKIMGNNPSSFRKGDDYPVEKVSWYDAQQFISKLNKAGGKAFSLPTEAQWEYAARSGGKNQEYSGSNSIDSVAWYGSNSGGSTHRVGTKAANGLGIYDMSGNVWEWCQDIYAKDAYSKHARNNPVYAGSGSGRVVRGGSWGNEPAYIRCAGRDWFAPGDTDRDLGFRLFRKN
;
A
#
# COMPACT_ATOMS: atom_id res chain seq x y z
N MET A 1 -20.85 15.42 -70.61
CA MET A 1 -19.64 14.56 -70.62
C MET A 1 -18.40 15.30 -70.06
N LYS A 2 -18.37 15.65 -68.77
CA LYS A 2 -17.14 16.16 -68.08
C LYS A 2 -16.92 15.57 -66.67
N TYR A 3 -17.94 14.96 -66.05
CA TYR A 3 -17.85 14.38 -64.71
C TYR A 3 -17.25 12.95 -64.64
N SER A 4 -17.26 12.18 -65.73
CA SER A 4 -16.70 10.80 -65.73
C SER A 4 -15.16 10.78 -65.75
N GLU A 5 -14.53 11.79 -66.35
CA GLU A 5 -13.07 11.98 -66.40
C GLU A 5 -12.47 12.23 -65.00
N TYR A 6 -13.08 13.13 -64.23
CA TYR A 6 -12.60 13.47 -62.89
C TYR A 6 -12.68 12.29 -61.92
N PHE A 7 -13.80 11.56 -61.90
CA PHE A 7 -13.96 10.42 -61.00
C PHE A 7 -12.95 9.30 -61.29
N LYS A 8 -12.65 9.05 -62.57
CA LYS A 8 -11.61 8.08 -62.97
C LYS A 8 -10.20 8.53 -62.59
N LYS A 9 -9.87 9.82 -62.71
CA LYS A 9 -8.56 10.36 -62.29
C LYS A 9 -8.36 10.31 -60.77
N THR A 10 -9.36 10.67 -59.98
CA THR A 10 -9.26 10.61 -58.51
C THR A 10 -9.17 9.15 -58.01
N LEU A 11 -9.93 8.23 -58.59
CA LEU A 11 -9.87 6.81 -58.22
C LEU A 11 -8.53 6.15 -58.60
N LEU A 12 -7.94 6.54 -59.74
CA LEU A 12 -6.62 6.05 -60.16
C LEU A 12 -5.50 6.56 -59.24
N ILE A 13 -5.56 7.80 -58.78
CA ILE A 13 -4.60 8.37 -57.82
C ILE A 13 -4.72 7.66 -56.46
N PHE A 14 -5.93 7.34 -55.99
CA PHE A 14 -6.14 6.57 -54.77
C PHE A 14 -5.59 5.13 -54.88
N LEU A 15 -5.76 4.47 -56.02
CA LEU A 15 -5.19 3.13 -56.25
C LEU A 15 -3.65 3.12 -56.34
N ILE A 16 -3.04 4.15 -56.93
CA ILE A 16 -1.57 4.29 -56.99
C ILE A 16 -0.98 4.53 -55.59
N LEU A 17 -1.64 5.30 -54.73
CA LEU A 17 -1.18 5.55 -53.36
C LEU A 17 -1.32 4.32 -52.45
N ILE A 18 -2.34 3.47 -52.66
CA ILE A 18 -2.48 2.20 -51.93
C ILE A 18 -1.43 1.16 -52.39
N LEU A 19 -0.97 1.22 -53.65
CA LEU A 19 0.08 0.35 -54.19
C LEU A 19 1.53 0.77 -53.84
N GLN A 20 1.73 1.90 -53.15
CA GLN A 20 3.05 2.31 -52.62
C GLN A 20 3.17 2.13 -51.08
N GLY A 21 2.15 1.55 -50.44
CA GLY A 21 2.09 1.38 -48.98
C GLY A 21 2.61 0.04 -48.42
N VAL A 22 3.23 -0.82 -49.23
CA VAL A 22 3.73 -2.15 -48.79
C VAL A 22 5.10 -2.45 -49.41
N PHE A 23 6.02 -2.99 -48.61
CA PHE A 23 7.43 -3.34 -48.92
C PHE A 23 8.39 -2.16 -49.21
N ILE A 24 8.94 -1.59 -48.14
CA ILE A 24 10.39 -1.28 -48.08
C ILE A 24 11.00 -2.08 -46.92
N THR A 25 11.35 -3.33 -47.18
CA THR A 25 12.41 -4.00 -46.42
C THR A 25 13.74 -3.53 -47.00
N ARG A 26 14.53 -2.77 -46.25
CA ARG A 26 15.90 -2.46 -46.65
C ARG A 26 16.85 -2.58 -45.47
N ASN A 27 17.61 -3.67 -45.45
CA ASN A 27 18.80 -3.80 -44.65
C ASN A 27 19.73 -2.61 -44.93
N HIS A 28 20.09 -1.87 -43.90
CA HIS A 28 21.37 -1.19 -43.86
C HIS A 28 21.97 -1.38 -42.47
N SER A 29 23.01 -2.20 -42.43
CA SER A 29 23.92 -2.26 -41.29
C SER A 29 24.55 -0.88 -41.11
N PHE A 30 24.29 -0.24 -39.98
CA PHE A 30 25.20 0.75 -39.43
C PHE A 30 25.91 0.12 -38.24
N ALA A 31 27.15 -0.31 -38.48
CA ALA A 31 28.10 -0.41 -37.40
C ALA A 31 28.39 1.03 -36.93
N SER A 32 27.87 1.38 -35.76
CA SER A 32 28.33 2.54 -35.00
C SER A 32 28.97 2.00 -33.74
N SER A 33 30.28 2.11 -33.65
CA SER A 33 31.03 1.88 -32.42
C SER A 33 30.58 2.90 -31.37
N ASP A 34 29.92 2.45 -30.32
CA ASP A 34 29.86 3.19 -29.06
C ASP A 34 30.07 2.17 -27.93
N GLU A 35 31.17 2.35 -27.19
CA GLU A 35 31.65 1.38 -26.22
C GLU A 35 30.86 1.50 -24.90
N GLY A 36 30.46 0.36 -24.34
CA GLY A 36 30.47 0.19 -22.89
C GLY A 36 29.45 0.97 -22.05
N ASN A 37 28.14 0.68 -22.22
CA ASN A 37 27.31 0.51 -21.02
C ASN A 37 26.17 -0.50 -21.23
N GLY A 38 26.45 -1.78 -20.97
CA GLY A 38 25.43 -2.82 -20.95
C GLY A 38 24.47 -2.61 -19.76
N ARG A 39 23.30 -2.02 -20.02
CA ARG A 39 22.20 -2.01 -19.06
C ARG A 39 21.81 -3.45 -18.74
N ARG A 40 22.25 -3.96 -17.57
CA ARG A 40 21.64 -5.13 -16.94
C ARG A 40 20.13 -4.90 -16.89
N ALA A 41 19.36 -5.91 -17.23
CA ALA A 41 17.92 -5.87 -17.05
C ALA A 41 17.62 -5.62 -15.56
N SER A 42 16.75 -4.65 -15.28
CA SER A 42 16.54 -4.19 -13.90
C SER A 42 15.67 -5.20 -13.16
N ARG A 43 16.10 -5.62 -11.97
CA ARG A 43 15.26 -6.38 -11.03
C ARG A 43 14.91 -5.44 -9.87
N VAL A 44 13.64 -5.29 -9.53
CA VAL A 44 13.18 -4.29 -8.54
C VAL A 44 12.26 -4.94 -7.52
N ALA A 45 12.46 -4.66 -6.23
CA ALA A 45 11.61 -5.16 -5.17
C ALA A 45 11.11 -4.06 -4.21
N LEU A 46 9.90 -4.24 -3.71
CA LEU A 46 9.36 -3.53 -2.54
C LEU A 46 9.13 -4.54 -1.42
N VAL A 47 9.77 -4.29 -0.28
CA VAL A 47 9.77 -5.16 0.89
C VAL A 47 9.25 -4.36 2.08
N VAL A 48 8.14 -4.80 2.68
CA VAL A 48 7.48 -4.13 3.79
C VAL A 48 7.38 -5.07 4.99
N GLY A 49 7.82 -4.61 6.17
CA GLY A 49 7.79 -5.39 7.42
C GLY A 49 7.20 -4.60 8.59
N ASN A 50 5.93 -4.85 8.92
CA ASN A 50 5.22 -4.14 9.99
C ASN A 50 5.01 -5.06 11.19
N GLY A 51 5.62 -4.72 12.34
CA GLY A 51 5.50 -5.50 13.58
C GLY A 51 5.14 -4.69 14.83
N ALA A 52 5.52 -3.41 14.91
CA ALA A 52 5.29 -2.57 16.09
C ALA A 52 3.87 -1.96 16.13
N TYR A 53 2.84 -2.80 16.05
CA TYR A 53 1.44 -2.39 16.23
C TYR A 53 1.15 -2.12 17.71
N GLU A 54 0.38 -1.05 17.99
CA GLU A 54 -0.13 -0.77 19.34
C GLU A 54 -1.05 -1.89 19.84
N LEU A 55 -1.86 -2.44 18.93
CA LEU A 55 -2.75 -3.58 19.18
C LEU A 55 -2.20 -4.83 18.48
N ALA A 56 -1.91 -5.87 19.28
CA ALA A 56 -1.32 -7.13 18.84
C ALA A 56 0.02 -6.97 18.07
N PRO A 57 1.11 -6.51 18.72
CA PRO A 57 2.44 -6.43 18.10
C PRO A 57 2.94 -7.80 17.64
N LEU A 58 3.66 -7.82 16.51
CA LEU A 58 4.27 -9.01 15.92
C LEU A 58 5.80 -8.94 16.05
N LYS A 59 6.42 -10.05 16.46
CA LYS A 59 7.85 -10.12 16.81
C LYS A 59 8.77 -10.08 15.58
N ASN A 60 8.38 -10.77 14.50
CA ASN A 60 9.29 -11.15 13.42
C ASN A 60 9.25 -10.26 12.14
N PRO A 61 8.13 -9.63 11.72
CA PRO A 61 8.03 -8.95 10.42
C PRO A 61 9.13 -7.94 10.07
N VAL A 62 9.72 -7.28 11.07
CA VAL A 62 10.85 -6.35 10.86
C VAL A 62 12.15 -7.10 10.51
N ASN A 63 12.41 -8.24 11.17
CA ASN A 63 13.56 -9.10 10.83
C ASN A 63 13.33 -9.77 9.47
N ASP A 64 12.12 -10.28 9.25
CA ASP A 64 11.71 -10.92 8.00
C ASP A 64 11.94 -10.01 6.79
N ALA A 65 11.49 -8.76 6.85
CA ALA A 65 11.70 -7.77 5.80
C ALA A 65 13.18 -7.38 5.62
N VAL A 66 13.96 -7.25 6.70
CA VAL A 66 15.39 -6.94 6.61
C VAL A 66 16.18 -8.10 5.98
N ASP A 67 15.90 -9.33 6.38
CA ASP A 67 16.61 -10.51 5.89
C ASP A 67 16.16 -10.86 4.46
N MET A 68 14.88 -10.64 4.11
CA MET A 68 14.36 -10.72 2.74
C MET A 68 15.02 -9.70 1.82
N ARG A 69 15.16 -8.43 2.25
CA ARG A 69 15.94 -7.41 1.51
C ARG A 69 17.34 -7.93 1.19
N ASN A 70 18.05 -8.43 2.20
CA ASN A 70 19.43 -8.93 2.05
C ASN A 70 19.53 -10.10 1.04
N ALA A 71 18.53 -10.98 1.00
CA ALA A 71 18.47 -12.09 0.05
C ALA A 71 18.20 -11.63 -1.39
N LEU A 72 17.29 -10.67 -1.55
CA LEU A 72 16.92 -10.08 -2.85
C LEU A 72 18.07 -9.25 -3.43
N GLU A 73 18.76 -8.44 -2.62
CA GLU A 73 19.96 -7.68 -3.04
C GLU A 73 21.06 -8.64 -3.55
N LYS A 74 21.30 -9.76 -2.86
CA LYS A 74 22.21 -10.82 -3.33
C LYS A 74 21.75 -11.52 -4.61
N SER A 75 20.44 -11.51 -4.87
CA SER A 75 19.79 -12.05 -6.08
C SER A 75 19.67 -11.01 -7.22
N GLY A 76 20.34 -9.85 -7.07
CA GLY A 76 20.43 -8.80 -8.07
C GLY A 76 19.28 -7.79 -8.09
N PHE A 77 18.37 -7.80 -7.10
CA PHE A 77 17.30 -6.82 -7.00
C PHE A 77 17.78 -5.50 -6.39
N THR A 78 17.28 -4.38 -6.93
CA THR A 78 17.24 -3.08 -6.24
C THR A 78 16.04 -3.08 -5.30
N VAL A 79 16.24 -2.91 -3.99
CA VAL A 79 15.18 -3.13 -2.99
C VAL A 79 14.79 -1.84 -2.25
N ILE A 80 13.51 -1.50 -2.31
CA ILE A 80 12.88 -0.49 -1.47
C ILE A 80 12.39 -1.19 -0.19
N LEU A 81 13.12 -1.01 0.92
CA LEU A 81 12.71 -1.53 2.23
C LEU A 81 11.93 -0.48 3.02
N LYS A 82 10.76 -0.84 3.56
CA LYS A 82 10.10 -0.12 4.66
C LYS A 82 9.85 -1.06 5.83
N VAL A 83 10.09 -0.58 7.05
CA VAL A 83 9.75 -1.31 8.28
C VAL A 83 8.91 -0.41 9.19
N ASN A 84 7.92 -1.00 9.87
CA ASN A 84 7.00 -0.27 10.75
C ASN A 84 6.38 0.98 10.08
N ALA A 85 5.86 0.79 8.87
CA ALA A 85 5.31 1.82 8.01
C ALA A 85 3.83 2.10 8.31
N ASP A 86 3.48 3.39 8.41
CA ASP A 86 2.10 3.87 8.37
C ASP A 86 1.50 3.83 6.95
N LYS A 87 0.21 4.18 6.81
CA LYS A 87 -0.49 4.10 5.51
C LYS A 87 0.17 4.96 4.45
N ALA A 88 0.59 6.18 4.80
CA ALA A 88 1.24 7.11 3.88
C ALA A 88 2.59 6.56 3.42
N SER A 89 3.39 6.01 4.33
CA SER A 89 4.69 5.40 4.04
C SER A 89 4.57 4.16 3.14
N MET A 90 3.56 3.32 3.35
CA MET A 90 3.27 2.17 2.49
C MET A 90 2.84 2.59 1.08
N LEU A 91 1.94 3.58 0.96
CA LEU A 91 1.50 4.10 -0.34
C LEU A 91 2.64 4.79 -1.10
N PHE A 92 3.45 5.60 -0.41
CA PHE A 92 4.64 6.22 -1.01
C PHE A 92 5.62 5.16 -1.52
N ALA A 93 5.89 4.11 -0.73
CA ALA A 93 6.78 3.03 -1.15
C ALA A 93 6.24 2.27 -2.36
N LEU A 94 4.93 2.10 -2.46
CA LEU A 94 4.26 1.47 -3.58
C LEU A 94 4.32 2.32 -4.86
N ASP A 95 4.21 3.64 -4.73
CA ASP A 95 4.37 4.56 -5.86
C ASP A 95 5.84 4.64 -6.30
N GLU A 96 6.78 4.76 -5.35
CA GLU A 96 8.24 4.65 -5.54
C GLU A 96 8.62 3.35 -6.25
N PHE A 97 8.05 2.21 -5.84
CA PHE A 97 8.22 0.92 -6.50
C PHE A 97 7.68 0.96 -7.93
N SER A 98 6.44 1.42 -8.12
CA SER A 98 5.80 1.46 -9.45
C SER A 98 6.53 2.33 -10.47
N SER A 99 7.21 3.40 -10.05
CA SER A 99 8.00 4.25 -10.94
C SER A 99 9.25 3.57 -11.49
N HIS A 100 9.82 2.61 -10.76
CA HIS A 100 10.99 1.83 -11.16
C HIS A 100 10.66 0.57 -11.99
N LEU A 101 9.38 0.23 -12.18
CA LEU A 101 9.02 -1.02 -12.85
C LEU A 101 9.17 -0.99 -14.39
N ARG A 102 9.16 0.17 -15.03
CA ARG A 102 9.11 0.25 -16.51
C ARG A 102 10.26 -0.54 -17.16
N HIS A 103 9.92 -1.63 -17.83
CA HIS A 103 10.84 -2.58 -18.47
C HIS A 103 11.80 -3.32 -17.50
N SER A 104 11.32 -3.68 -16.31
CA SER A 104 12.06 -4.57 -15.40
C SER A 104 11.99 -6.05 -15.83
N GLU A 105 13.07 -6.79 -15.62
CA GLU A 105 13.16 -8.25 -15.82
C GLU A 105 12.19 -8.97 -14.89
N ALA A 106 12.24 -8.58 -13.61
CA ALA A 106 11.38 -9.09 -12.57
C ALA A 106 11.06 -7.99 -11.56
N SER A 107 9.79 -7.90 -11.19
CA SER A 107 9.34 -7.09 -10.07
C SER A 107 8.87 -7.99 -8.92
N LEU A 108 9.18 -7.61 -7.68
CA LEU A 108 8.80 -8.38 -6.50
C LEU A 108 8.19 -7.48 -5.41
N PHE A 109 7.00 -7.84 -4.93
CA PHE A 109 6.42 -7.29 -3.73
C PHE A 109 6.44 -8.32 -2.60
N TYR A 110 6.97 -7.95 -1.46
CA TYR A 110 6.94 -8.74 -0.23
C TYR A 110 6.31 -7.93 0.90
N TYR A 111 5.39 -8.54 1.64
CA TYR A 111 4.81 -7.97 2.86
C TYR A 111 4.80 -8.98 4.00
N ALA A 112 5.32 -8.56 5.16
CA ALA A 112 5.12 -9.20 6.46
C ALA A 112 4.42 -8.24 7.43
N GLY A 113 3.44 -8.74 8.18
CA GLY A 113 2.63 -7.95 9.12
C GLY A 113 1.20 -8.45 9.26
N HIS A 114 0.29 -7.65 9.81
CA HIS A 114 -1.13 -8.02 9.85
C HIS A 114 -1.80 -7.84 8.49
N GLY A 115 -2.63 -8.81 8.11
CA GLY A 115 -3.46 -8.72 6.92
C GLY A 115 -4.85 -9.28 7.17
N MET A 116 -5.84 -8.76 6.47
CA MET A 116 -7.23 -9.24 6.56
C MET A 116 -7.96 -9.19 5.22
N GLN A 117 -8.95 -10.06 5.09
CA GLN A 117 -9.90 -10.10 3.99
C GLN A 117 -11.19 -9.39 4.38
N ILE A 118 -11.69 -8.51 3.51
CA ILE A 118 -13.03 -7.93 3.57
C ILE A 118 -13.65 -8.04 2.18
N ASN A 119 -14.84 -8.64 2.04
CA ASN A 119 -15.55 -8.81 0.76
C ASN A 119 -14.66 -9.35 -0.38
N GLY A 120 -13.90 -10.42 -0.11
CA GLY A 120 -12.97 -11.02 -1.09
C GLY A 120 -11.75 -10.17 -1.47
N ASN A 121 -11.54 -9.01 -0.84
CA ASN A 121 -10.40 -8.12 -1.07
C ASN A 121 -9.39 -8.23 0.08
N ASN A 122 -8.10 -8.20 -0.26
CA ASN A 122 -7.01 -8.29 0.72
C ASN A 122 -6.52 -6.92 1.13
N TYR A 123 -6.38 -6.71 2.44
CA TYR A 123 -5.91 -5.48 3.05
C TYR A 123 -4.69 -5.73 3.92
N LEU A 124 -3.63 -4.97 3.65
CA LEU A 124 -2.37 -4.96 4.40
C LEU A 124 -2.46 -3.86 5.45
N ILE A 125 -2.23 -4.19 6.73
CA ILE A 125 -2.47 -3.24 7.83
C ILE A 125 -1.22 -2.39 8.09
N PRO A 126 -1.32 -1.04 7.97
CA PRO A 126 -0.25 -0.14 8.35
C PRO A 126 -0.18 0.04 9.87
N LEU A 127 0.93 0.59 10.36
CA LEU A 127 0.97 1.10 11.72
C LEU A 127 0.02 2.29 11.88
N ASN A 128 -0.45 2.47 13.12
CA ASN A 128 -1.39 3.52 13.53
C ASN A 128 -2.73 3.49 12.76
N ALA A 129 -3.09 2.35 12.16
CA ALA A 129 -4.39 2.14 11.54
C ALA A 129 -5.51 2.14 12.60
N HIS A 130 -6.35 3.16 12.59
CA HIS A 130 -7.51 3.27 13.47
C HIS A 130 -8.66 2.46 12.88
N ILE A 131 -8.79 1.19 13.29
CA ILE A 131 -9.79 0.26 12.78
C ILE A 131 -10.68 -0.21 13.94
N THR A 132 -11.92 0.27 13.95
CA THR A 132 -12.95 -0.06 14.95
C THR A 132 -14.08 -0.92 14.38
N SER A 133 -14.23 -0.92 13.06
CA SER A 133 -15.24 -1.66 12.29
C SER A 133 -14.66 -2.29 11.02
N GLU A 134 -15.42 -3.19 10.40
CA GLU A 134 -15.08 -3.82 9.10
C GLU A 134 -15.03 -2.80 7.96
N THR A 135 -15.88 -1.75 8.00
CA THR A 135 -15.84 -0.65 7.03
C THR A 135 -14.58 0.21 7.14
N ASP A 136 -14.04 0.40 8.35
CA ASP A 136 -12.83 1.22 8.55
C ASP A 136 -11.61 0.61 7.84
N VAL A 137 -11.59 -0.70 7.62
CA VAL A 137 -10.48 -1.43 7.00
C VAL A 137 -10.16 -0.88 5.62
N GLU A 138 -11.18 -0.64 4.78
CA GLU A 138 -10.98 -0.14 3.41
C GLU A 138 -10.34 1.27 3.42
N PHE A 139 -10.72 2.11 4.40
CA PHE A 139 -10.22 3.47 4.55
C PHE A 139 -8.88 3.56 5.31
N ALA A 140 -8.58 2.66 6.23
CA ALA A 140 -7.40 2.70 7.09
C ALA A 140 -6.25 1.77 6.65
N ALA A 141 -6.53 0.75 5.83
CA ALA A 141 -5.53 -0.21 5.34
C ALA A 141 -5.09 0.03 3.88
N VAL A 142 -4.20 -0.79 3.35
CA VAL A 142 -3.74 -0.76 1.95
C VAL A 142 -4.23 -2.00 1.21
N ASN A 143 -5.07 -1.82 0.18
CA ASN A 143 -5.59 -2.94 -0.62
C ASN A 143 -4.44 -3.58 -1.45
N ALA A 144 -4.21 -4.88 -1.31
CA ALA A 144 -3.15 -5.62 -1.99
C ALA A 144 -3.41 -5.79 -3.50
N GLY A 145 -4.67 -5.74 -3.95
CA GLY A 145 -5.03 -5.69 -5.37
C GLY A 145 -4.49 -4.44 -6.08
N ARG A 146 -4.36 -3.31 -5.37
CA ARG A 146 -3.70 -2.09 -5.90
C ARG A 146 -2.21 -2.33 -6.19
N VAL A 147 -1.56 -3.18 -5.41
CA VAL A 147 -0.16 -3.57 -5.65
C VAL A 147 -0.08 -4.39 -6.95
N LEU A 148 -0.94 -5.41 -7.06
CA LEU A 148 -1.00 -6.30 -8.21
C LEU A 148 -1.28 -5.55 -9.52
N GLY A 149 -2.29 -4.66 -9.53
CA GLY A 149 -2.61 -3.84 -10.72
C GLY A 149 -1.49 -2.87 -11.12
N LYS A 150 -0.71 -2.33 -10.17
CA LYS A 150 0.49 -1.52 -10.48
C LYS A 150 1.62 -2.34 -11.10
N MET A 151 1.76 -3.61 -10.72
CA MET A 151 2.74 -4.54 -11.30
C MET A 151 2.32 -5.06 -12.68
N GLU A 152 1.02 -5.30 -12.88
CA GLU A 152 0.43 -5.67 -14.17
C GLU A 152 0.60 -4.55 -15.21
N ASN A 153 0.20 -3.31 -14.87
CA ASN A 153 0.29 -2.15 -15.75
C ASN A 153 1.72 -1.75 -16.16
N ALA A 154 2.76 -2.28 -15.48
CA ALA A 154 4.15 -2.00 -15.81
C ALA A 154 4.70 -2.82 -16.98
N GLY A 155 4.03 -3.91 -17.37
CA GLY A 155 4.45 -4.77 -18.49
C GLY A 155 5.77 -5.51 -18.26
N ASN A 156 6.08 -5.89 -17.01
CA ASN A 156 7.25 -6.67 -16.66
C ASN A 156 7.18 -8.09 -17.24
N ALA A 157 8.33 -8.73 -17.48
CA ALA A 157 8.35 -10.14 -17.89
C ALA A 157 7.90 -11.08 -16.74
N VAL A 158 8.23 -10.72 -15.49
CA VAL A 158 7.88 -11.50 -14.29
C VAL A 158 7.41 -10.59 -13.16
N ASN A 159 6.26 -10.91 -12.54
CA ASN A 159 5.71 -10.24 -11.37
C ASN A 159 5.58 -11.23 -10.20
N ILE A 160 6.21 -10.96 -9.06
CA ILE A 160 6.23 -11.86 -7.90
C ILE A 160 5.59 -11.16 -6.70
N VAL A 161 4.52 -11.71 -6.13
CA VAL A 161 3.86 -11.13 -4.95
C VAL A 161 3.88 -12.15 -3.82
N ILE A 162 4.43 -11.79 -2.67
CA ILE A 162 4.64 -12.68 -1.52
C ILE A 162 4.01 -12.04 -0.28
N LEU A 163 3.02 -12.71 0.31
CA LEU A 163 2.28 -12.22 1.47
C LEU A 163 2.50 -13.15 2.68
N ASP A 164 3.45 -12.78 3.54
CA ASP A 164 3.72 -13.40 4.85
C ASP A 164 2.95 -12.65 5.96
N ALA A 165 1.63 -12.55 5.77
CA ALA A 165 0.76 -11.80 6.67
C ALA A 165 0.11 -12.68 7.73
N CYS A 166 0.16 -12.24 9.00
CA CYS A 166 -0.63 -12.78 10.09
C CYS A 166 -2.11 -12.49 9.82
N ARG A 167 -2.92 -13.56 9.79
CA ARG A 167 -4.33 -13.58 9.34
C ARG A 167 -5.35 -13.62 10.47
N ALA A 168 -4.90 -13.59 11.72
CA ALA A 168 -5.79 -13.46 12.86
C ALA A 168 -6.13 -11.98 13.02
N ASN A 169 -7.41 -11.59 12.84
CA ASN A 169 -7.88 -10.22 13.07
C ASN A 169 -7.34 -9.69 14.43
N PRO A 170 -6.46 -8.66 14.44
CA PRO A 170 -5.89 -8.11 15.67
C PRO A 170 -6.92 -7.31 16.47
N PHE A 171 -8.01 -6.87 15.83
CA PHE A 171 -9.11 -6.10 16.41
C PHE A 171 -10.29 -6.95 16.88
N LYS A 172 -10.11 -8.27 17.13
CA LYS A 172 -11.16 -9.19 17.64
C LYS A 172 -11.89 -8.73 18.91
N ARG A 173 -11.30 -7.81 19.67
CA ARG A 173 -11.94 -7.16 20.84
C ARG A 173 -12.91 -6.05 20.47
N SER A 174 -12.71 -5.42 19.31
CA SER A 174 -13.54 -4.32 18.80
C SER A 174 -14.66 -4.83 17.89
N PHE A 175 -14.36 -5.78 16.99
CA PHE A 175 -15.36 -6.40 16.11
C PHE A 175 -14.93 -7.81 15.66
N ARG A 176 -15.92 -8.63 15.27
CA ARG A 176 -15.69 -9.92 14.61
C ARG A 176 -15.78 -9.71 13.10
N VAL A 177 -14.84 -10.29 12.36
CA VAL A 177 -14.90 -10.39 10.89
C VAL A 177 -15.51 -11.75 10.55
N SER A 178 -16.36 -11.78 9.52
CA SER A 178 -17.06 -12.97 9.03
C SER A 178 -16.10 -14.00 8.43
N GLU A 179 -15.14 -13.55 7.63
CA GLU A 179 -14.15 -14.38 6.94
C GLU A 179 -12.80 -14.39 7.69
N ARG A 180 -12.16 -15.57 7.79
CA ARG A 180 -10.79 -15.71 8.30
C ARG A 180 -9.83 -15.82 7.11
N GLY A 181 -8.65 -15.23 7.22
CA GLY A 181 -7.60 -15.40 6.21
C GLY A 181 -7.37 -14.19 5.31
N LEU A 182 -6.69 -14.46 4.19
CA LEU A 182 -6.64 -13.59 3.02
C LEU A 182 -7.39 -14.29 1.87
N ALA A 183 -8.07 -13.49 1.06
CA ALA A 183 -8.74 -13.92 -0.15
C ALA A 183 -7.74 -14.42 -1.19
N ARG A 184 -8.19 -15.35 -2.04
CA ARG A 184 -7.45 -15.73 -3.24
C ARG A 184 -7.54 -14.61 -4.27
N MET A 185 -6.43 -13.99 -4.61
CA MET A 185 -6.37 -13.04 -5.74
C MET A 185 -6.03 -13.82 -7.02
N LYS A 186 -6.57 -13.38 -8.15
CA LYS A 186 -6.25 -13.94 -9.47
C LYS A 186 -4.92 -13.36 -9.94
N ALA A 187 -3.93 -14.21 -10.23
CA ALA A 187 -2.66 -13.78 -10.81
C ALA A 187 -2.86 -13.33 -12.28
N PRO A 188 -2.51 -12.08 -12.66
CA PRO A 188 -2.42 -11.65 -14.06
C PRO A 188 -1.38 -12.45 -14.83
N VAL A 189 -1.42 -12.49 -16.16
CA VAL A 189 -0.42 -13.22 -16.97
C VAL A 189 1.01 -12.77 -16.61
N GLY A 190 1.96 -13.71 -16.54
CA GLY A 190 3.35 -13.40 -16.15
C GLY A 190 3.54 -13.12 -14.66
N SER A 191 2.59 -13.55 -13.80
CA SER A 191 2.65 -13.31 -12.36
C SER A 191 2.69 -14.61 -11.54
N ILE A 192 3.30 -14.56 -10.36
CA ILE A 192 3.16 -15.58 -9.33
C ILE A 192 2.85 -14.93 -8.00
N LEU A 193 1.83 -15.46 -7.33
CA LEU A 193 1.33 -14.97 -6.06
C LEU A 193 1.48 -16.07 -5.02
N ALA A 194 2.30 -15.83 -4.01
CA ALA A 194 2.62 -16.77 -2.94
C ALA A 194 2.15 -16.25 -1.58
N TYR A 195 1.71 -17.18 -0.73
CA TYR A 195 1.15 -16.91 0.58
C TYR A 195 1.76 -17.84 1.61
N ALA A 196 2.08 -17.32 2.80
CA ALA A 196 2.64 -18.12 3.89
C ALA A 196 1.72 -19.20 4.45
N THR A 197 0.41 -19.14 4.17
CA THR A 197 -0.58 -20.15 4.58
C THR A 197 -1.80 -20.13 3.64
N ALA A 198 -2.57 -21.21 3.60
CA ALA A 198 -3.74 -21.39 2.75
C ALA A 198 -4.85 -20.38 3.08
N PRO A 199 -5.68 -19.95 2.10
CA PRO A 199 -6.88 -19.16 2.37
C PRO A 199 -7.73 -19.78 3.49
N GLY A 200 -8.25 -18.98 4.42
CA GLY A 200 -8.93 -19.48 5.64
C GLY A 200 -8.03 -19.63 6.88
N SER A 201 -6.74 -19.96 6.70
CA SER A 201 -5.84 -20.37 7.80
C SER A 201 -4.90 -19.26 8.31
N VAL A 202 -4.20 -19.53 9.42
CA VAL A 202 -3.23 -18.62 10.07
C VAL A 202 -1.79 -19.15 9.84
N ALA A 203 -0.80 -18.26 9.90
CA ALA A 203 0.62 -18.61 9.83
C ALA A 203 1.22 -18.65 11.25
N ALA A 204 2.19 -19.54 11.50
CA ALA A 204 2.89 -19.63 12.77
C ALA A 204 4.07 -18.64 12.79
N ASP A 205 4.16 -17.84 13.86
CA ASP A 205 5.28 -16.91 14.06
C ASP A 205 6.63 -17.66 14.16
N GLY A 206 6.62 -18.92 14.63
CA GLY A 206 7.85 -19.70 14.85
C GLY A 206 8.66 -19.24 16.07
N SER A 207 9.66 -20.02 16.45
CA SER A 207 10.50 -19.76 17.64
C SER A 207 11.75 -18.89 17.35
N GLY A 208 12.11 -18.75 16.07
CA GLY A 208 13.36 -18.14 15.63
C GLY A 208 13.40 -16.59 15.60
N ARG A 209 14.35 -16.08 14.80
CA ARG A 209 14.52 -14.66 14.47
C ARG A 209 13.46 -14.17 13.45
N ASN A 210 13.09 -15.05 12.53
CA ASN A 210 12.23 -14.83 11.38
C ASN A 210 11.01 -15.75 11.48
N GLY A 211 9.92 -15.38 10.80
CA GLY A 211 8.75 -16.22 10.60
C GLY A 211 9.11 -17.53 9.90
N LEU A 212 8.38 -18.61 10.21
CA LEU A 212 8.68 -19.94 9.69
C LEU A 212 8.74 -19.95 8.15
N TYR A 213 7.74 -19.36 7.49
CA TYR A 213 7.68 -19.26 6.03
C TYR A 213 8.87 -18.50 5.44
N THR A 214 9.12 -17.27 5.88
CA THR A 214 10.23 -16.44 5.39
C THR A 214 11.59 -17.08 5.61
N SER A 215 11.81 -17.78 6.73
CA SER A 215 13.07 -18.48 6.99
C SER A 215 13.39 -19.56 5.94
N LYS A 216 12.39 -20.37 5.55
CA LYS A 216 12.54 -21.42 4.53
C LYS A 216 12.60 -20.83 3.12
N LEU A 217 11.79 -19.81 2.85
CA LEU A 217 11.76 -19.12 1.56
C LEU A 217 13.14 -18.52 1.22
N ILE A 218 13.74 -17.77 2.15
CA ILE A 218 15.07 -17.19 1.97
C ILE A 218 16.13 -18.28 1.76
N HIS A 219 16.06 -19.40 2.48
CA HIS A 219 16.98 -20.52 2.29
C HIS A 219 16.93 -21.04 0.84
N TYR A 220 15.74 -21.32 0.30
CA TYR A 220 15.58 -21.87 -1.05
C TYR A 220 15.84 -20.84 -2.16
N MET A 221 15.51 -19.56 -1.96
CA MET A 221 15.86 -18.48 -2.91
C MET A 221 17.37 -18.37 -3.16
N MET A 222 18.19 -18.71 -2.17
CA MET A 222 19.65 -18.62 -2.23
C MET A 222 20.34 -19.87 -2.83
N ILE A 223 19.58 -20.88 -3.27
CA ILE A 223 20.14 -22.04 -3.97
C ILE A 223 20.25 -21.75 -5.47
N GLN A 224 21.48 -21.83 -5.98
CA GLN A 224 21.77 -21.62 -7.40
C GLN A 224 21.02 -22.61 -8.30
N GLY A 225 20.33 -22.10 -9.31
CA GLY A 225 19.69 -22.90 -10.37
C GLY A 225 18.26 -23.37 -10.09
N LEU A 226 17.67 -23.10 -8.92
CA LEU A 226 16.27 -23.44 -8.66
C LEU A 226 15.30 -22.46 -9.34
N LYS A 227 14.28 -23.02 -10.01
CA LYS A 227 13.13 -22.24 -10.51
C LYS A 227 12.26 -21.77 -9.35
N ILE A 228 11.55 -20.65 -9.52
CA ILE A 228 10.67 -20.11 -8.48
C ILE A 228 9.57 -21.09 -8.04
N GLU A 229 9.03 -21.90 -8.94
CA GLU A 229 8.08 -22.97 -8.62
C GLU A 229 8.70 -24.04 -7.71
N GLU A 230 9.99 -24.37 -7.90
CA GLU A 230 10.72 -25.31 -7.05
C GLU A 230 11.05 -24.70 -5.68
N VAL A 231 11.44 -23.42 -5.66
CA VAL A 231 11.66 -22.65 -4.43
C VAL A 231 10.39 -22.66 -3.58
N LEU A 232 9.23 -22.36 -4.17
CA LEU A 232 7.94 -22.37 -3.48
C LEU A 232 7.50 -23.79 -3.07
N LYS A 233 7.66 -24.79 -3.95
CA LYS A 233 7.34 -26.20 -3.65
C LYS A 233 8.16 -26.73 -2.47
N LYS A 234 9.47 -26.46 -2.43
CA LYS A 234 10.37 -26.85 -1.33
C LYS A 234 10.05 -26.08 -0.05
N THR A 235 9.82 -24.77 -0.15
CA THR A 235 9.37 -23.92 0.97
C THR A 235 8.10 -24.48 1.60
N ARG A 236 7.07 -24.84 0.81
CA ARG A 236 5.84 -25.47 1.33
C ARG A 236 6.13 -26.77 2.08
N ALA A 237 6.92 -27.67 1.50
CA ALA A 237 7.21 -28.97 2.11
C ALA A 237 7.87 -28.82 3.49
N ASP A 238 8.89 -27.96 3.60
CA ASP A 238 9.61 -27.71 4.84
C ASP A 238 8.76 -26.98 5.89
N VAL A 239 7.96 -25.99 5.48
CA VAL A 239 7.04 -25.28 6.39
C VAL A 239 5.99 -26.24 6.93
N MET A 240 5.40 -27.10 6.10
CA MET A 240 4.42 -28.10 6.56
C MET A 240 5.05 -29.12 7.53
N LEU A 241 6.28 -29.55 7.28
CA LEU A 241 7.01 -30.47 8.16
C LEU A 241 7.29 -29.83 9.53
N GLU A 242 7.82 -28.61 9.54
CA GLU A 242 8.17 -27.92 10.78
C GLU A 242 6.94 -27.41 11.55
N ALA A 243 5.89 -26.97 10.85
CA ALA A 243 4.62 -26.60 11.48
C ALA A 243 3.99 -27.78 12.23
N ARG A 244 3.98 -28.98 11.63
CA ARG A 244 3.53 -30.23 12.28
C ARG A 244 4.35 -30.55 13.53
N ASN A 245 5.67 -30.42 13.46
CA ASN A 245 6.56 -30.64 14.61
C ASN A 245 6.31 -29.62 15.75
N LEU A 246 5.81 -28.42 15.42
CA LEU A 246 5.41 -27.37 16.38
C LEU A 246 3.95 -27.51 16.86
N GLY A 247 3.21 -28.54 16.43
CA GLY A 247 1.79 -28.73 16.78
C GLY A 247 0.85 -27.73 16.11
N THR A 248 1.23 -27.21 14.95
CA THR A 248 0.48 -26.20 14.18
C THR A 248 0.19 -26.71 12.77
N ASP A 249 -0.87 -26.19 12.14
CA ASP A 249 -1.19 -26.51 10.74
C ASP A 249 -1.01 -25.26 9.87
N GLN A 250 0.14 -25.18 9.19
CA GLN A 250 0.49 -24.12 8.25
C GLN A 250 0.87 -24.73 6.91
N VAL A 251 0.07 -24.41 5.89
CA VAL A 251 0.23 -24.93 4.53
C VAL A 251 0.40 -23.75 3.57
N PRO A 252 1.63 -23.38 3.16
CA PRO A 252 1.84 -22.33 2.16
C PRO A 252 1.11 -22.61 0.85
N TRP A 253 0.68 -21.54 0.17
CA TRP A 253 -0.17 -21.64 -1.02
C TRP A 253 0.30 -20.67 -2.10
N GLU A 254 0.16 -21.05 -3.38
CA GLU A 254 0.53 -20.22 -4.51
C GLU A 254 -0.49 -20.27 -5.66
N SER A 255 -0.46 -19.25 -6.51
CA SER A 255 -1.15 -19.19 -7.79
C SER A 255 -0.18 -18.62 -8.83
N SER A 256 0.17 -19.42 -9.84
CA SER A 256 1.09 -19.02 -10.92
C SER A 256 0.36 -18.90 -12.26
N SER A 257 0.82 -17.95 -13.05
CA SER A 257 0.48 -17.69 -14.46
C SER A 257 1.75 -17.32 -15.26
N LEU A 258 2.93 -17.71 -14.74
CA LEU A 258 4.21 -17.53 -15.40
C LEU A 258 4.25 -18.29 -16.73
N THR A 259 4.85 -17.67 -17.74
CA THR A 259 4.98 -18.20 -19.10
C THR A 259 6.40 -18.63 -19.45
N GLY A 260 7.36 -18.40 -18.55
CA GLY A 260 8.77 -18.77 -18.67
C GLY A 260 9.43 -18.86 -17.30
N ASP A 261 10.62 -19.44 -17.26
CA ASP A 261 11.36 -19.69 -16.02
C ASP A 261 11.84 -18.39 -15.35
N PHE A 262 11.73 -18.32 -14.02
CA PHE A 262 12.43 -17.31 -13.22
C PHE A 262 13.37 -17.95 -12.19
N TYR A 263 14.58 -17.39 -12.07
CA TYR A 263 15.62 -17.81 -11.14
C TYR A 263 16.08 -16.61 -10.30
N PHE A 264 16.02 -16.75 -8.96
CA PHE A 264 16.64 -15.79 -8.05
C PHE A 264 18.16 -15.76 -8.25
N ILE A 265 18.79 -16.94 -8.26
CA ILE A 265 20.19 -17.13 -8.65
C ILE A 265 20.23 -18.09 -9.86
N PRO A 266 20.57 -17.61 -11.08
CA PRO A 266 20.57 -18.45 -12.27
C PRO A 266 21.63 -19.55 -12.19
N PRO A 267 21.44 -20.69 -12.90
CA PRO A 267 22.47 -21.72 -13.04
C PRO A 267 23.73 -21.13 -13.68
N ARG A 268 24.90 -21.71 -13.40
CA ARG A 268 26.14 -21.29 -14.07
C ARG A 268 26.03 -21.64 -15.55
N SER A 269 26.25 -20.66 -16.43
CA SER A 269 26.46 -20.96 -17.84
C SER A 269 27.74 -21.76 -17.98
N GLU A 270 27.65 -23.00 -18.46
CA GLU A 270 28.84 -23.74 -18.89
C GLU A 270 29.52 -22.93 -20.00
N GLY A 271 30.82 -22.70 -19.83
CA GLY A 271 31.56 -21.76 -20.65
C GLY A 271 31.65 -22.25 -22.10
N SER A 272 31.29 -21.37 -23.04
CA SER A 272 31.60 -21.55 -24.45
C SER A 272 33.08 -21.85 -24.64
N SER A 273 33.41 -23.10 -24.97
CA SER A 273 34.71 -23.48 -25.50
C SER A 273 34.56 -24.69 -26.42
N LYS A 274 34.57 -24.42 -27.73
CA LYS A 274 35.34 -25.16 -28.75
C LYS A 274 35.11 -24.60 -30.16
N HIS A 275 36.16 -23.93 -30.64
CA HIS A 275 36.69 -23.97 -32.00
C HIS A 275 35.73 -23.93 -33.21
N GLU A 276 35.81 -22.83 -33.97
CA GLU A 276 35.56 -22.87 -35.42
C GLU A 276 36.61 -23.74 -36.14
N LEU A 277 36.13 -24.50 -37.13
CA LEU A 277 36.75 -24.83 -38.42
C LEU A 277 35.62 -25.35 -39.35
N PRO A 278 35.67 -25.12 -40.68
CA PRO A 278 34.49 -25.25 -41.55
C PRO A 278 34.24 -26.67 -42.09
N GLU A 279 33.00 -26.91 -42.54
CA GLU A 279 32.57 -28.17 -43.20
C GLU A 279 33.32 -28.48 -44.51
N PRO A 280 33.21 -29.73 -45.00
CA PRO A 280 32.27 -29.91 -46.12
C PRO A 280 31.43 -31.22 -46.14
N VAL A 281 30.11 -31.05 -46.35
CA VAL A 281 29.30 -31.61 -47.47
C VAL A 281 29.21 -33.15 -47.70
N ASN A 282 27.97 -33.68 -47.61
CA ASN A 282 27.39 -34.91 -48.24
C ASN A 282 28.01 -36.28 -47.89
N SER A 283 27.29 -37.40 -47.69
CA SER A 283 25.92 -37.80 -48.05
C SER A 283 25.66 -39.26 -47.61
N SER A 284 24.38 -39.65 -47.47
CA SER A 284 23.83 -41.06 -47.42
C SER A 284 24.28 -41.96 -46.26
N ILE A 285 23.39 -42.39 -45.34
CA ILE A 285 22.40 -43.51 -45.48
C ILE A 285 23.12 -44.87 -45.60
N THR A 286 22.97 -45.87 -44.72
CA THR A 286 22.19 -46.07 -43.46
C THR A 286 22.86 -47.20 -42.65
N ASP A 287 22.68 -47.25 -41.31
CA ASP A 287 21.96 -48.37 -40.66
C ASP A 287 21.86 -48.26 -39.12
N PHE A 288 20.61 -48.38 -38.66
CA PHE A 288 20.09 -48.93 -37.41
C PHE A 288 20.68 -48.59 -36.00
N ASN A 289 19.76 -48.02 -35.22
CA ASN A 289 19.40 -48.38 -33.84
C ASN A 289 19.99 -47.60 -32.65
N GLU A 290 19.45 -46.40 -32.40
CA GLU A 290 19.09 -45.96 -31.05
C GLU A 290 17.99 -44.88 -31.11
N ASN A 291 16.72 -45.25 -30.91
CA ASN A 291 15.63 -44.27 -30.76
C ASN A 291 14.41 -44.78 -29.97
N ALA A 292 14.66 -45.63 -28.95
CA ALA A 292 13.63 -46.11 -28.03
C ALA A 292 13.43 -45.19 -26.79
N SER A 293 14.36 -44.26 -26.53
CA SER A 293 14.39 -43.43 -25.31
C SER A 293 13.70 -42.06 -25.46
N GLU A 294 13.56 -41.52 -26.67
CA GLU A 294 12.83 -40.25 -26.88
C GLU A 294 11.32 -40.45 -27.05
N ILE A 295 10.87 -41.56 -27.66
CA ILE A 295 9.44 -41.86 -27.80
C ILE A 295 8.82 -42.13 -26.43
N THR A 296 9.48 -42.94 -25.60
CA THR A 296 9.05 -43.22 -24.22
C THR A 296 9.07 -41.97 -23.32
N LYS A 297 10.00 -41.03 -23.52
CA LYS A 297 9.96 -39.72 -22.83
C LYS A 297 8.77 -38.86 -23.26
N ARG A 298 8.49 -38.75 -24.56
CA ARG A 298 7.35 -37.92 -25.04
C ARG A 298 6.00 -38.51 -24.66
N GLU A 299 5.85 -39.83 -24.67
CA GLU A 299 4.63 -40.50 -24.17
C GLU A 299 4.50 -40.35 -22.65
N GLY A 300 5.60 -40.46 -21.88
CA GLY A 300 5.62 -40.21 -20.44
C GLY A 300 5.22 -38.77 -20.07
N GLU A 301 5.83 -37.75 -20.69
CA GLU A 301 5.48 -36.34 -20.45
C GLU A 301 4.04 -36.01 -20.90
N SER A 302 3.58 -36.57 -22.02
CA SER A 302 2.20 -36.41 -22.49
C SER A 302 1.19 -37.10 -21.56
N SER A 303 1.54 -38.28 -21.03
CA SER A 303 0.74 -39.03 -20.05
C SER A 303 0.61 -38.24 -18.74
N LEU A 304 1.74 -37.82 -18.15
CA LEU A 304 1.77 -37.01 -16.92
C LEU A 304 1.00 -35.69 -17.07
N LYS A 305 1.12 -35.03 -18.23
CA LYS A 305 0.36 -33.80 -18.52
C LYS A 305 -1.13 -34.07 -18.70
N ALA A 306 -1.52 -35.16 -19.36
CA ALA A 306 -2.91 -35.56 -19.49
C ALA A 306 -3.53 -35.98 -18.16
N GLU A 307 -2.77 -36.67 -17.31
CA GLU A 307 -3.15 -37.01 -15.94
C GLU A 307 -3.34 -35.74 -15.10
N PHE A 308 -2.35 -34.85 -15.07
CA PHE A 308 -2.42 -33.59 -14.33
C PHE A 308 -3.61 -32.72 -14.76
N LEU A 309 -3.91 -32.64 -16.06
CA LEU A 309 -5.08 -31.92 -16.57
C LEU A 309 -6.41 -32.61 -16.19
N PHE A 310 -6.46 -33.95 -16.22
CA PHE A 310 -7.62 -34.69 -15.73
C PHE A 310 -7.84 -34.42 -14.23
N TRP A 311 -6.79 -34.53 -13.42
CA TRP A 311 -6.81 -34.23 -12.00
C TRP A 311 -7.24 -32.79 -11.71
N GLN A 312 -6.66 -31.79 -12.39
CA GLN A 312 -7.08 -30.39 -12.29
C GLN A 312 -8.58 -30.20 -12.58
N SER A 313 -9.13 -30.92 -13.56
CA SER A 313 -10.55 -30.81 -13.92
C SER A 313 -11.50 -31.35 -12.83
N ILE A 314 -11.03 -32.28 -11.97
CA ILE A 314 -11.86 -32.95 -10.96
C ILE A 314 -11.52 -32.60 -9.51
N MET A 315 -10.33 -32.06 -9.21
CA MET A 315 -9.82 -31.93 -7.83
C MET A 315 -10.70 -31.08 -6.89
N ASN A 316 -11.51 -30.18 -7.45
CA ASN A 316 -12.48 -29.33 -6.74
C ASN A 316 -13.94 -29.80 -6.92
N SER A 317 -14.17 -30.94 -7.55
CA SER A 317 -15.49 -31.54 -7.68
C SER A 317 -15.91 -32.23 -6.39
N HIS A 318 -17.22 -32.29 -6.17
CA HIS A 318 -17.85 -33.08 -5.10
C HIS A 318 -18.48 -34.37 -5.62
N ASN A 319 -18.22 -34.73 -6.88
CA ASN A 319 -18.80 -35.91 -7.52
C ASN A 319 -17.86 -37.12 -7.36
N ARG A 320 -18.21 -38.02 -6.43
CA ARG A 320 -17.52 -39.29 -6.12
C ARG A 320 -17.09 -40.07 -7.38
N ARG A 321 -17.99 -40.19 -8.36
CA ARG A 321 -17.76 -40.98 -9.59
C ARG A 321 -16.60 -40.43 -10.45
N LEU A 322 -16.25 -39.15 -10.34
CA LEU A 322 -15.13 -38.57 -11.07
C LEU A 322 -13.77 -38.98 -10.48
N PHE A 323 -13.68 -39.10 -9.15
CA PHE A 323 -12.47 -39.60 -8.48
C PHE A 323 -12.28 -41.11 -8.72
N GLU A 324 -13.37 -41.89 -8.67
CA GLU A 324 -13.36 -43.30 -9.06
C GLU A 324 -12.94 -43.49 -10.52
N ALA A 325 -13.45 -42.64 -11.43
CA ALA A 325 -13.05 -42.66 -12.85
C ALA A 325 -11.58 -42.27 -13.06
N TYR A 326 -11.04 -41.33 -12.27
CA TYR A 326 -9.62 -40.96 -12.31
C TYR A 326 -8.73 -42.12 -11.82
N ILE A 327 -9.02 -42.72 -10.67
CA ILE A 327 -8.26 -43.88 -10.15
C ILE A 327 -8.31 -45.05 -11.13
N LYS A 328 -9.48 -45.32 -11.73
CA LYS A 328 -9.61 -46.37 -12.76
C LYS A 328 -8.81 -46.09 -14.03
N LYS A 329 -8.65 -44.81 -14.40
CA LYS A 329 -7.94 -44.39 -15.62
C LYS A 329 -6.43 -44.29 -15.42
N TYR A 330 -5.97 -43.93 -14.22
CA TYR A 330 -4.57 -43.76 -13.86
C TYR A 330 -4.29 -44.52 -12.54
N PRO A 331 -4.28 -45.87 -12.53
CA PRO A 331 -4.22 -46.66 -11.29
C PRO A 331 -2.88 -46.54 -10.53
N GLU A 332 -1.82 -46.11 -11.21
CA GLU A 332 -0.49 -45.81 -10.64
C GLU A 332 -0.15 -44.30 -10.75
N GLY A 333 -1.15 -43.44 -10.95
CA GLY A 333 -0.96 -42.00 -11.13
C GLY A 333 -0.54 -41.24 -9.87
N ASP A 334 0.16 -40.11 -10.07
CA ASP A 334 0.74 -39.26 -9.02
C ASP A 334 -0.29 -38.74 -7.99
N PHE A 335 -1.58 -38.69 -8.35
CA PHE A 335 -2.65 -38.21 -7.46
C PHE A 335 -3.59 -39.33 -6.97
N VAL A 336 -3.28 -40.61 -7.22
CA VAL A 336 -4.12 -41.75 -6.83
C VAL A 336 -4.42 -41.78 -5.33
N ASP A 337 -3.42 -41.57 -4.49
CA ASP A 337 -3.63 -41.63 -3.03
C ASP A 337 -4.44 -40.42 -2.53
N ILE A 338 -4.28 -39.25 -3.17
CA ILE A 338 -5.11 -38.06 -2.89
C ILE A 338 -6.56 -38.28 -3.35
N ALA A 339 -6.76 -38.98 -4.48
CA ALA A 339 -8.07 -39.36 -4.97
C ALA A 339 -8.75 -40.40 -4.06
N LYS A 340 -8.01 -41.36 -3.50
CA LYS A 340 -8.51 -42.32 -2.51
C LYS A 340 -8.92 -41.61 -1.21
N ILE A 341 -8.07 -40.73 -0.67
CA ILE A 341 -8.39 -39.92 0.53
C ILE A 341 -9.67 -39.11 0.29
N LYS A 342 -9.81 -38.47 -0.88
CA LYS A 342 -11.05 -37.77 -1.26
C LYS A 342 -12.27 -38.68 -1.41
N LEU A 343 -12.12 -39.99 -1.58
CA LEU A 343 -13.22 -40.96 -1.57
C LEU A 343 -13.54 -41.50 -0.16
N GLU A 344 -12.59 -41.42 0.76
CA GLU A 344 -12.76 -41.71 2.19
C GLU A 344 -13.49 -40.56 2.90
N ASP A 345 -13.24 -39.29 2.51
CA ASP A 345 -14.02 -38.12 2.95
C ASP A 345 -15.53 -38.21 2.61
N TYR A 346 -15.93 -39.12 1.71
CA TYR A 346 -17.34 -39.41 1.36
C TYR A 346 -17.88 -40.71 1.96
N SER A 347 -17.16 -41.40 2.86
CA SER A 347 -17.63 -42.66 3.45
C SER A 347 -18.44 -42.49 4.74
N THR A 348 -18.95 -41.29 5.05
CA THR A 348 -19.72 -41.02 6.28
C THR A 348 -21.11 -40.44 6.06
N ASP A 349 -21.56 -40.20 4.82
CA ASP A 349 -22.92 -39.72 4.51
C ASP A 349 -23.48 -40.34 3.21
N GLU A 350 -24.01 -41.56 3.29
CA GLU A 350 -25.02 -42.06 2.34
C GLU A 350 -26.35 -42.31 3.09
N PRO A 351 -27.41 -41.54 2.81
CA PRO A 351 -28.77 -42.03 2.87
C PRO A 351 -29.03 -42.90 1.63
N GLU A 352 -29.66 -44.06 1.80
CA GLU A 352 -30.12 -44.88 0.69
C GLU A 352 -31.06 -44.08 -0.24
N ALA A 353 -30.96 -44.35 -1.54
CA ALA A 353 -31.84 -43.74 -2.54
C ALA A 353 -33.21 -44.45 -2.55
N GLU A 354 -34.25 -43.77 -2.07
CA GLU A 354 -35.65 -44.13 -2.35
C GLU A 354 -36.17 -43.47 -3.65
N PRO A 355 -37.11 -44.11 -4.36
CA PRO A 355 -37.50 -43.73 -5.74
C PRO A 355 -38.54 -42.60 -5.82
N GLU A 356 -38.58 -41.92 -6.98
CA GLU A 356 -39.62 -40.92 -7.29
C GLU A 356 -41.05 -41.48 -7.28
N PRO A 357 -42.03 -40.74 -6.71
CA PRO A 357 -43.45 -40.96 -6.97
C PRO A 357 -44.12 -39.75 -7.65
N ASP A 358 -44.34 -39.91 -8.95
CA ASP A 358 -45.55 -39.65 -9.76
C ASP A 358 -46.47 -38.39 -9.55
N GLN A 359 -46.99 -37.89 -10.67
CA GLN A 359 -47.83 -36.70 -10.78
C GLN A 359 -49.32 -36.96 -10.51
N GLN A 360 -49.77 -37.03 -9.24
CA GLN A 360 -51.23 -36.95 -8.98
C GLN A 360 -51.66 -36.45 -7.59
N SER A 361 -51.59 -35.14 -7.34
CA SER A 361 -52.54 -34.42 -6.45
C SER A 361 -52.47 -32.89 -6.55
N GLN A 362 -52.92 -32.33 -7.67
CA GLN A 362 -53.54 -30.99 -7.59
C GLN A 362 -54.93 -31.12 -6.94
N ARG A 363 -55.17 -30.44 -5.82
CA ARG A 363 -56.35 -29.60 -5.52
C ARG A 363 -56.49 -29.36 -4.01
N GLU A 364 -57.14 -28.24 -3.69
CA GLU A 364 -57.40 -27.73 -2.33
C GLU A 364 -56.17 -27.14 -1.60
N LYS A 365 -56.14 -25.87 -1.18
CA LYS A 365 -57.12 -24.77 -1.26
C LYS A 365 -56.40 -23.42 -1.41
N GLU A 366 -56.70 -22.70 -2.49
CA GLU A 366 -56.72 -21.23 -2.43
C GLU A 366 -58.07 -20.82 -1.80
N GLN A 367 -58.03 -20.08 -0.69
CA GLN A 367 -59.09 -19.28 -0.02
C GLN A 367 -58.60 -19.01 1.42
N THR A 368 -58.60 -17.81 1.99
CA THR A 368 -59.07 -16.49 1.53
C THR A 368 -58.40 -15.39 2.39
N SER A 369 -58.36 -14.15 1.90
CA SER A 369 -57.92 -12.98 2.67
C SER A 369 -58.90 -12.56 3.77
N ASN A 370 -58.41 -11.97 4.88
CA ASN A 370 -58.85 -10.64 5.34
C ASN A 370 -58.06 -10.07 6.56
N LYS A 371 -57.98 -8.74 6.61
CA LYS A 371 -57.45 -7.83 7.65
C LYS A 371 -58.54 -7.51 8.73
N PRO A 372 -58.33 -6.64 9.75
CA PRO A 372 -57.16 -6.40 10.63
C PRO A 372 -57.56 -6.17 12.14
N ASN A 373 -56.57 -5.79 12.98
CA ASN A 373 -56.60 -4.68 13.98
C ASN A 373 -56.50 -4.98 15.51
N SER A 374 -55.81 -4.04 16.18
CA SER A 374 -55.93 -3.55 17.57
C SER A 374 -55.43 -4.33 18.83
N ALA A 375 -54.81 -3.52 19.71
CA ALA A 375 -54.85 -3.52 21.19
C ALA A 375 -53.94 -4.42 22.05
N GLN A 376 -53.02 -3.73 22.76
CA GLN A 376 -52.50 -4.00 24.12
C GLN A 376 -53.61 -3.81 25.20
N PRO A 377 -53.39 -4.08 26.51
CA PRO A 377 -52.26 -4.73 27.20
C PRO A 377 -52.70 -5.77 28.30
N ASP A 378 -51.78 -6.07 29.23
CA ASP A 378 -52.00 -6.39 30.65
C ASP A 378 -52.36 -7.81 31.15
N ASN A 379 -51.29 -8.46 31.67
CA ASN A 379 -51.11 -8.83 33.09
C ASN A 379 -51.67 -10.18 33.63
N GLU A 380 -51.01 -10.63 34.70
CA GLU A 380 -51.35 -11.75 35.62
C GLU A 380 -51.30 -13.20 35.09
N SER A 381 -51.11 -14.24 35.92
CA SER A 381 -50.28 -14.43 37.14
C SER A 381 -50.46 -15.88 37.62
N GLN A 382 -49.42 -16.47 38.25
CA GLN A 382 -49.52 -17.63 39.18
C GLN A 382 -50.02 -18.97 38.55
N SER A 383 -49.75 -20.17 39.08
CA SER A 383 -48.86 -20.70 40.15
C SER A 383 -48.67 -22.22 39.87
N ILE A 384 -47.72 -22.99 40.41
CA ILE A 384 -47.64 -23.53 41.79
C ILE A 384 -46.28 -24.28 41.88
N GLN A 385 -45.37 -23.89 42.81
CA GLN A 385 -44.89 -24.65 44.00
C GLN A 385 -44.14 -26.00 43.72
N LEU A 386 -43.40 -26.69 44.61
CA LEU A 386 -42.84 -26.47 45.98
C LEU A 386 -41.30 -26.80 45.89
N ILE A 387 -40.39 -26.65 46.86
CA ILE A 387 -40.40 -26.20 48.27
C ILE A 387 -39.02 -25.59 48.66
N SER A 388 -39.02 -24.75 49.71
CA SER A 388 -38.04 -24.43 50.79
C SER A 388 -36.53 -24.85 50.74
N SER A 389 -35.60 -24.20 51.47
CA SER A 389 -35.69 -23.07 52.42
C SER A 389 -34.31 -22.42 52.69
N VAL A 390 -34.25 -21.08 52.57
CA VAL A 390 -33.89 -20.09 53.64
C VAL A 390 -32.55 -20.36 54.38
N GLN A 391 -31.49 -19.56 54.16
CA GLN A 391 -31.19 -18.25 54.81
C GLN A 391 -30.95 -18.37 56.34
N THR A 392 -30.13 -17.58 57.05
CA THR A 392 -29.45 -16.26 56.89
C THR A 392 -28.33 -16.22 57.96
N GLY A 393 -27.41 -15.26 58.09
CA GLY A 393 -27.14 -14.00 57.38
C GLY A 393 -26.08 -13.16 58.13
N VAL A 394 -25.42 -12.27 57.39
CA VAL A 394 -24.83 -10.95 57.74
C VAL A 394 -24.38 -10.65 59.20
N ILE A 395 -23.12 -10.19 59.36
CA ILE A 395 -22.69 -8.90 59.99
C ILE A 395 -21.14 -8.84 60.10
N SER A 396 -20.54 -7.70 59.76
CA SER A 396 -19.14 -7.31 60.06
C SER A 396 -19.13 -6.26 61.19
N PRO A 397 -18.06 -6.06 62.00
CA PRO A 397 -16.85 -5.34 61.54
C PRO A 397 -15.51 -5.68 62.27
N MET A 398 -14.49 -4.86 61.96
CA MET A 398 -13.07 -4.84 62.39
C MET A 398 -12.74 -5.12 63.87
N LYS A 399 -11.55 -5.73 64.10
CA LYS A 399 -10.52 -5.21 65.04
C LYS A 399 -9.10 -5.81 64.79
N THR A 400 -8.10 -5.28 65.49
CA THR A 400 -6.64 -5.35 65.21
C THR A 400 -5.85 -6.25 66.17
N ASP A 401 -4.56 -6.45 65.82
CA ASP A 401 -3.43 -6.95 66.65
C ASP A 401 -3.53 -8.45 67.03
N ASP A 402 -2.46 -9.29 67.12
CA ASP A 402 -1.08 -9.11 67.60
C ASP A 402 -0.26 -10.37 67.12
N LEU A 403 1.02 -10.39 66.67
CA LEU A 403 2.28 -10.49 67.44
C LEU A 403 3.56 -10.70 66.54
N GLN A 404 4.69 -10.14 67.01
CA GLN A 404 6.15 -10.50 66.95
C GLN A 404 6.68 -11.81 66.24
N GLU A 405 7.97 -12.02 65.85
CA GLU A 405 9.25 -11.27 65.90
C GLU A 405 10.37 -11.82 64.95
N ALA A 406 11.51 -11.10 64.87
CA ALA A 406 12.91 -11.44 64.50
C ALA A 406 13.25 -12.75 63.70
N GLN A 407 13.94 -12.72 62.55
CA GLN A 407 15.38 -12.43 62.31
C GLN A 407 16.41 -13.35 63.00
N SER A 408 17.27 -14.02 62.19
CA SER A 408 18.76 -14.09 62.29
C SER A 408 19.40 -15.47 62.08
N GLN A 409 20.36 -15.49 61.13
CA GLN A 409 21.67 -16.16 61.16
C GLN A 409 21.80 -17.66 61.51
N GLN A 410 22.36 -18.43 60.56
CA GLN A 410 23.36 -19.47 60.87
C GLN A 410 24.31 -19.72 59.67
N GLN A 411 25.60 -19.51 59.91
CA GLN A 411 26.72 -20.13 59.17
C GLN A 411 26.84 -21.60 59.65
N PRO A 412 27.53 -22.55 58.95
CA PRO A 412 29.01 -22.54 59.00
C PRO A 412 29.81 -23.33 57.93
N GLN A 413 31.15 -23.28 58.09
CA GLN A 413 32.19 -24.27 57.68
C GLN A 413 32.71 -24.39 56.22
N SER A 414 33.90 -23.79 56.03
CA SER A 414 35.15 -24.35 55.46
C SER A 414 35.15 -25.28 54.21
N GLN A 415 35.90 -24.84 53.19
CA GLN A 415 36.42 -25.64 52.07
C GLN A 415 37.45 -26.70 52.52
N PRO A 416 37.77 -27.65 51.62
CA PRO A 416 39.16 -27.88 51.25
C PRO A 416 39.45 -27.48 49.80
N GLU A 417 40.71 -27.12 49.58
CA GLU A 417 41.27 -26.52 48.36
C GLU A 417 41.74 -27.60 47.37
N ILE A 418 41.38 -27.47 46.09
CA ILE A 418 42.04 -28.19 44.98
C ILE A 418 42.31 -27.16 43.88
N ALA A 419 43.58 -27.03 43.49
CA ALA A 419 44.06 -26.06 42.53
C ALA A 419 44.37 -26.68 41.15
N VAL A 420 44.54 -25.78 40.16
CA VAL A 420 45.04 -25.97 38.78
C VAL A 420 44.21 -26.88 37.84
N VAL A 421 44.00 -26.58 36.55
CA VAL A 421 44.56 -25.53 35.65
C VAL A 421 43.44 -24.94 34.77
N SER A 422 43.44 -23.62 34.54
CA SER A 422 42.73 -22.99 33.42
C SER A 422 43.58 -21.85 32.86
N SER A 423 43.97 -21.95 31.59
CA SER A 423 44.78 -20.92 30.91
C SER A 423 44.47 -20.80 29.42
N SER A 424 43.37 -20.13 29.10
CA SER A 424 43.25 -19.37 27.84
C SER A 424 42.98 -17.90 28.17
N ALA A 425 44.04 -17.10 28.17
CA ALA A 425 43.94 -15.66 28.40
C ALA A 425 43.33 -14.98 27.17
N THR A 426 42.00 -14.90 27.12
CA THR A 426 41.34 -13.84 26.36
C THR A 426 41.76 -12.51 26.95
N LYS A 427 42.41 -11.65 26.16
CA LYS A 427 42.61 -10.26 26.56
C LYS A 427 41.25 -9.61 26.74
N GLU A 428 40.88 -9.32 27.98
CA GLU A 428 39.68 -8.54 28.26
C GLU A 428 39.80 -7.20 27.52
N ILE A 429 38.79 -6.89 26.71
CA ILE A 429 38.74 -5.61 26.00
C ILE A 429 38.27 -4.58 27.03
N PRO A 430 39.07 -3.55 27.35
CA PRO A 430 38.72 -2.61 28.40
C PRO A 430 37.46 -1.82 28.03
N ASN A 431 36.54 -1.68 28.99
CA ASN A 431 35.42 -0.75 28.90
C ASN A 431 35.92 0.67 28.67
N GLY A 432 35.15 1.49 27.97
CA GLY A 432 35.32 2.95 27.99
C GLY A 432 34.40 3.59 29.03
N THR A 433 34.68 4.85 29.40
CA THR A 433 33.84 5.64 30.30
C THR A 433 33.15 6.76 29.53
N LEU A 434 31.92 7.10 29.92
CA LEU A 434 31.16 8.18 29.32
C LEU A 434 30.82 9.28 30.33
N HIS A 435 31.26 10.48 30.03
CA HIS A 435 30.88 11.72 30.68
C HIS A 435 30.05 12.56 29.70
N VAL A 436 28.94 13.11 30.16
CA VAL A 436 28.04 13.98 29.40
C VAL A 436 27.81 15.24 30.21
N ASP A 437 28.38 16.34 29.73
CA ASP A 437 28.21 17.67 30.29
C ASP A 437 27.08 18.36 29.53
N THR A 438 26.25 19.14 30.23
CA THR A 438 25.09 19.77 29.61
C THR A 438 24.98 21.23 29.96
N ILE A 439 24.51 22.02 29.00
CA ILE A 439 24.08 23.40 29.24
C ILE A 439 22.60 23.44 28.86
N PRO A 440 21.68 23.66 29.80
CA PRO A 440 21.90 23.89 31.24
C PRO A 440 22.27 22.60 32.01
N GLU A 441 23.03 22.75 33.10
CA GLU A 441 23.67 21.64 33.85
C GLU A 441 22.70 20.63 34.49
N ASP A 442 21.49 21.05 34.84
CA ASP A 442 20.42 20.21 35.41
C ASP A 442 19.59 19.48 34.34
N SER A 443 20.08 19.42 33.10
CA SER A 443 19.41 18.66 32.03
C SER A 443 19.45 17.16 32.31
N ARG A 444 18.33 16.48 32.07
CA ARG A 444 18.20 15.04 32.21
C ARG A 444 18.90 14.34 31.04
N ILE A 445 19.87 13.51 31.38
CA ILE A 445 20.63 12.69 30.42
C ILE A 445 20.11 11.24 30.44
N ARG A 446 19.94 10.63 29.28
CA ARG A 446 19.56 9.21 29.14
C ARG A 446 20.29 8.56 27.97
N ILE A 447 20.86 7.38 28.20
CA ILE A 447 21.38 6.53 27.12
C ILE A 447 20.27 5.57 26.70
N MET A 448 19.75 5.74 25.49
CA MET A 448 18.48 5.14 25.04
C MET A 448 18.59 3.64 24.72
N ASN A 449 19.80 3.15 24.41
CA ASN A 449 20.05 1.78 24.00
C ASN A 449 20.67 0.89 25.10
N ILE A 450 20.65 1.32 26.37
CA ILE A 450 21.06 0.51 27.53
C ILE A 450 19.99 0.51 28.62
N LYS A 451 20.05 -0.47 29.53
CA LYS A 451 19.17 -0.54 30.71
C LYS A 451 19.64 0.28 31.93
N PRO A 452 20.93 0.37 32.26
CA PRO A 452 21.40 1.20 33.37
C PRO A 452 21.01 2.67 33.21
N LYS A 453 20.71 3.34 34.33
CA LYS A 453 20.59 4.80 34.34
C LYS A 453 21.98 5.41 34.15
N TYR A 454 22.05 6.49 33.39
CA TYR A 454 23.29 7.24 33.22
C TYR A 454 23.72 7.88 34.56
N TYR A 455 25.03 7.85 34.80
CA TYR A 455 25.76 8.65 35.77
C TYR A 455 27.08 9.08 35.11
N SER A 456 27.68 10.19 35.53
CA SER A 456 28.95 10.65 34.94
C SER A 456 30.06 9.65 35.25
N GLY A 457 30.80 9.25 34.21
CA GLY A 457 31.81 8.18 34.31
C GLY A 457 31.25 6.77 34.23
N ILE A 458 30.05 6.57 33.68
CA ILE A 458 29.49 5.24 33.47
C ILE A 458 30.40 4.40 32.55
N GLU A 459 30.81 3.23 33.04
CA GLU A 459 31.52 2.24 32.24
C GLU A 459 30.59 1.58 31.22
N LEU A 460 31.06 1.52 29.99
CA LEU A 460 30.33 0.97 28.85
C LEU A 460 31.29 0.10 28.02
N VAL A 461 30.77 -1.05 27.56
CA VAL A 461 31.49 -1.88 26.58
C VAL A 461 31.73 -1.07 25.30
N PRO A 462 32.81 -1.33 24.54
CA PRO A 462 33.06 -0.57 23.31
C PRO A 462 31.92 -0.73 22.30
N GLY A 463 31.46 0.37 21.72
CA GLY A 463 30.30 0.39 20.85
C GLY A 463 29.58 1.74 20.74
N LYS A 464 28.42 1.70 20.09
CA LYS A 464 27.67 2.90 19.69
C LYS A 464 26.47 3.17 20.62
N TYR A 465 26.41 4.38 21.16
CA TYR A 465 25.44 4.81 22.17
C TYR A 465 24.61 6.00 21.70
N HIS A 466 23.31 5.99 22.05
CA HIS A 466 22.37 7.05 21.71
C HIS A 466 22.02 7.86 22.95
N ILE A 467 22.49 9.10 23.01
CA ILE A 467 22.36 10.01 24.15
C ILE A 467 21.18 10.95 23.88
N GLU A 468 20.17 10.92 24.74
CA GLU A 468 19.11 11.93 24.88
C GLU A 468 19.50 12.91 25.98
N VAL A 469 19.34 14.21 25.73
CA VAL A 469 19.44 15.27 26.74
C VAL A 469 18.18 16.13 26.67
N SER A 470 17.45 16.22 27.80
CA SER A 470 16.16 16.92 27.88
C SER A 470 16.06 17.82 29.13
N ARG A 471 15.49 19.02 29.00
CA ARG A 471 15.13 19.91 30.11
C ARG A 471 13.83 20.63 29.82
N ALA A 472 12.99 20.83 30.83
CA ALA A 472 11.76 21.61 30.68
C ALA A 472 12.07 23.06 30.27
N GLY A 473 11.39 23.57 29.24
CA GLY A 473 11.66 24.89 28.67
C GLY A 473 12.82 24.95 27.66
N TYR A 474 13.36 23.80 27.22
CA TYR A 474 14.43 23.71 26.21
C TYR A 474 14.08 22.65 25.15
N ARG A 475 14.66 22.75 23.96
CA ARG A 475 14.54 21.70 22.93
C ARG A 475 15.38 20.47 23.32
N THR A 476 14.74 19.31 23.42
CA THR A 476 15.43 18.02 23.61
C THR A 476 16.41 17.75 22.46
N ARG A 477 17.65 17.36 22.79
CA ARG A 477 18.66 16.90 21.83
C ARG A 477 18.85 15.39 21.88
N TYR A 478 19.23 14.84 20.73
CA TYR A 478 19.66 13.46 20.55
C TYR A 478 21.01 13.44 19.83
N GLN A 479 21.95 12.60 20.28
CA GLN A 479 23.24 12.43 19.63
C GLN A 479 23.73 10.98 19.71
N TRP A 480 24.28 10.48 18.61
CA TRP A 480 24.99 9.21 18.57
C TRP A 480 26.49 9.41 18.81
N LYS A 481 27.09 8.57 19.65
CA LYS A 481 28.53 8.54 19.94
C LYS A 481 29.05 7.11 19.88
N ASN A 482 30.31 6.94 19.48
CA ASN A 482 31.03 5.67 19.58
C ASN A 482 32.02 5.77 20.74
N ILE A 483 32.17 4.69 21.49
CA ILE A 483 33.16 4.53 22.56
C ILE A 483 34.11 3.42 22.13
N GLU A 484 35.39 3.74 22.00
CA GLU A 484 36.45 2.79 21.69
C GLU A 484 36.96 2.07 22.97
N PRO A 485 37.67 0.93 22.84
CA PRO A 485 38.25 0.21 23.99
C PRO A 485 39.11 1.10 24.89
N GLY A 486 38.79 1.17 26.18
CA GLY A 486 39.53 1.97 27.17
C GLY A 486 39.39 3.48 27.01
N GLN A 487 38.47 3.98 26.17
CA GLN A 487 38.31 5.40 25.92
C GLN A 487 37.52 6.10 27.03
N GLU A 488 38.09 7.17 27.58
CA GLU A 488 37.34 8.19 28.30
C GLU A 488 36.72 9.18 27.29
N LEU A 489 35.39 9.17 27.17
CA LEU A 489 34.65 10.02 26.23
C LEU A 489 33.85 11.09 26.99
N VAL A 490 34.19 12.36 26.74
CA VAL A 490 33.43 13.52 27.21
C VAL A 490 32.54 14.06 26.10
N VAL A 491 31.27 14.35 26.41
CA VAL A 491 30.25 14.81 25.46
C VAL A 491 29.54 16.03 26.01
N SER A 492 29.95 17.23 25.57
CA SER A 492 29.29 18.48 25.94
C SER A 492 28.10 18.78 25.01
N LEU A 493 26.91 18.99 25.58
CA LEU A 493 25.66 19.24 24.84
C LEU A 493 24.89 20.46 25.38
N GLU A 494 24.80 21.51 24.56
CA GLU A 494 23.97 22.68 24.82
C GLU A 494 22.57 22.52 24.21
N LEU A 495 21.55 22.80 25.02
CA LEU A 495 20.14 22.80 24.62
C LEU A 495 19.68 24.22 24.26
N GLU A 496 18.97 24.34 23.15
CA GLU A 496 18.33 25.60 22.74
C GLU A 496 17.14 25.90 23.67
N LYS A 497 17.16 27.07 24.34
CA LYS A 497 16.06 27.51 25.20
C LYS A 497 14.82 27.83 24.36
N LEU A 498 13.66 27.30 24.74
CA LEU A 498 12.39 27.66 24.13
C LEU A 498 12.02 29.09 24.56
N PRO A 499 11.46 29.93 23.67
CA PRO A 499 11.11 31.31 23.98
C PRO A 499 10.11 31.37 25.15
N SER A 500 10.38 32.23 26.13
CA SER A 500 9.55 32.37 27.33
C SER A 500 8.35 33.31 27.07
N PRO A 501 7.19 33.13 27.74
CA PRO A 501 5.92 33.74 27.32
C PRO A 501 5.78 35.27 27.51
N THR A 502 6.84 35.99 27.85
CA THR A 502 6.78 37.39 28.32
C THR A 502 7.52 38.35 27.39
N GLU A 503 8.63 37.95 26.78
CA GLU A 503 9.36 38.78 25.79
C GLU A 503 8.62 38.87 24.44
N THR A 504 7.62 38.03 24.24
CA THR A 504 6.69 38.10 23.10
C THR A 504 5.69 39.26 23.18
N SER A 505 5.53 39.91 24.34
CA SER A 505 4.41 40.84 24.60
C SER A 505 4.42 42.17 23.82
N VAL A 506 5.54 42.58 23.19
CA VAL A 506 5.61 43.82 22.38
C VAL A 506 5.53 43.56 20.88
N GLU A 507 5.80 42.33 20.42
CA GLU A 507 5.66 41.94 19.01
C GLU A 507 4.32 41.20 18.74
N PHE A 508 3.68 40.66 19.79
CA PHE A 508 2.41 39.94 19.68
C PHE A 508 1.18 40.82 19.42
N GLU A 509 1.21 42.12 19.72
CA GLU A 509 0.14 43.03 19.28
C GLU A 509 0.02 43.11 17.75
N LYS A 510 1.07 42.72 17.00
CA LYS A 510 1.07 42.66 15.53
C LYS A 510 0.85 41.27 14.93
N LEU A 511 0.74 40.23 15.77
CA LEU A 511 0.48 38.83 15.39
C LEU A 511 -0.84 38.30 15.99
N SER A 512 -1.58 39.14 16.72
CA SER A 512 -2.89 38.84 17.29
C SER A 512 -4.09 39.22 16.41
N SER A 513 -3.87 39.70 15.18
CA SER A 513 -4.93 39.83 14.18
C SER A 513 -5.15 38.51 13.47
N THR A 514 -6.38 37.98 13.52
CA THR A 514 -6.85 37.01 12.51
C THR A 514 -6.57 37.60 11.13
N PRO A 515 -5.99 36.85 10.16
CA PRO A 515 -5.70 37.42 8.85
C PRO A 515 -6.95 37.99 8.18
N GLU A 516 -6.78 39.07 7.42
CA GLU A 516 -7.85 39.73 6.69
C GLU A 516 -8.09 39.10 5.31
N ALA A 517 -9.27 39.32 4.75
CA ALA A 517 -9.68 38.73 3.47
C ALA A 517 -8.71 39.13 2.34
N GLY A 518 -8.01 38.16 1.76
CA GLY A 518 -7.02 38.43 0.72
C GLY A 518 -5.59 38.63 1.22
N ASP A 519 -5.32 38.54 2.53
CA ASP A 519 -3.96 38.53 3.08
C ASP A 519 -3.11 37.45 2.40
N THR A 520 -1.82 37.72 2.21
CA THR A 520 -0.91 36.79 1.51
C THR A 520 0.19 36.25 2.42
N TRP A 521 0.43 34.95 2.32
CA TRP A 521 1.52 34.25 3.01
C TRP A 521 2.40 33.51 1.99
N ARG A 522 3.72 33.63 2.13
CA ARG A 522 4.67 32.94 1.24
C ARG A 522 5.28 31.72 1.93
N GLU A 523 5.15 30.57 1.29
CA GLU A 523 5.73 29.30 1.71
C GLU A 523 7.26 29.32 1.49
N PRO A 524 8.08 29.05 2.53
CA PRO A 524 9.53 29.31 2.48
C PRO A 524 10.34 28.32 1.62
N VAL A 525 9.91 27.07 1.43
CA VAL A 525 10.65 26.06 0.67
C VAL A 525 10.59 26.34 -0.83
N THR A 526 9.42 26.66 -1.36
CA THR A 526 9.14 26.81 -2.80
C THR A 526 8.94 28.24 -3.24
N GLY A 527 8.57 29.13 -2.32
CA GLY A 527 8.12 30.48 -2.65
C GLY A 527 6.67 30.57 -3.10
N MET A 528 5.88 29.49 -3.02
CA MET A 528 4.44 29.51 -3.29
C MET A 528 3.73 30.59 -2.46
N GLU A 529 2.85 31.35 -3.11
CA GLU A 529 1.98 32.32 -2.44
C GLU A 529 0.63 31.68 -2.12
N PHE A 530 0.16 31.90 -0.90
CA PHE A 530 -1.15 31.54 -0.42
C PHE A 530 -1.93 32.80 -0.09
N VAL A 531 -3.25 32.72 -0.25
CA VAL A 531 -4.22 33.77 0.09
C VAL A 531 -5.08 33.28 1.26
N TRP A 532 -5.37 34.17 2.21
CA TRP A 532 -6.32 33.91 3.28
C TRP A 532 -7.76 34.05 2.79
N VAL A 533 -8.52 32.98 3.03
CA VAL A 533 -9.97 32.90 2.85
C VAL A 533 -10.60 32.90 4.25
N PRO A 534 -11.30 33.98 4.65
CA PRO A 534 -12.00 34.01 5.93
C PRO A 534 -13.07 32.93 6.01
N GLY A 535 -13.32 32.39 7.20
CA GLY A 535 -14.41 31.43 7.41
C GLY A 535 -15.78 32.06 7.21
N GLY A 536 -16.74 31.28 6.73
CA GLY A 536 -18.09 31.76 6.42
C GLY A 536 -18.99 30.67 5.85
N CYS A 537 -20.25 31.02 5.59
CA CYS A 537 -21.26 30.12 5.02
C CYS A 537 -21.67 30.57 3.62
N TYR A 538 -21.99 29.63 2.73
CA TYR A 538 -22.47 29.89 1.38
C TYR A 538 -23.40 28.79 0.87
N MET A 539 -24.12 29.08 -0.21
CA MET A 539 -24.90 28.09 -0.94
C MET A 539 -24.02 27.41 -1.99
N MET A 540 -23.72 26.14 -1.78
CA MET A 540 -22.86 25.32 -2.63
C MET A 540 -23.66 24.69 -3.78
N GLY A 541 -23.07 24.63 -4.98
CA GLY A 541 -23.68 24.00 -6.15
C GLY A 541 -24.46 24.95 -7.07
N SER A 542 -25.30 24.38 -7.95
CA SER A 542 -26.07 25.15 -8.94
C SER A 542 -27.42 24.50 -9.30
N ASN A 543 -28.49 25.31 -9.32
CA ASN A 543 -29.80 24.90 -9.85
C ASN A 543 -29.87 24.99 -11.40
N SER A 544 -28.87 25.60 -12.05
CA SER A 544 -28.78 25.75 -13.50
C SER A 544 -27.54 25.09 -14.11
N GLY A 545 -26.81 24.31 -13.31
CA GLY A 545 -25.70 23.46 -13.73
C GLY A 545 -26.12 22.00 -13.84
N ASP A 546 -25.14 21.10 -13.86
CA ASP A 546 -25.37 19.67 -14.04
C ASP A 546 -26.01 18.99 -12.82
N SER A 547 -26.59 17.82 -13.04
CA SER A 547 -27.39 17.10 -12.05
C SER A 547 -26.61 16.64 -10.80
N ASP A 548 -25.29 16.62 -10.84
CA ASP A 548 -24.38 16.30 -9.75
C ASP A 548 -23.83 17.55 -9.02
N GLU A 549 -24.20 18.75 -9.49
CA GLU A 549 -24.07 20.02 -8.77
C GLU A 549 -25.27 20.32 -7.86
N GLN A 550 -26.18 19.35 -7.71
CA GLN A 550 -27.44 19.46 -6.98
C GLN A 550 -27.51 18.44 -5.82
N PRO A 551 -28.27 18.73 -4.75
CA PRO A 551 -29.03 19.96 -4.49
C PRO A 551 -28.13 21.13 -4.10
N VAL A 552 -28.61 22.35 -4.34
CA VAL A 552 -28.00 23.55 -3.75
C VAL A 552 -28.27 23.56 -2.24
N HIS A 553 -27.20 23.60 -1.44
CA HIS A 553 -27.27 23.42 0.01
C HIS A 553 -26.32 24.37 0.75
N GLU A 554 -26.60 24.68 2.02
CA GLU A 554 -25.74 25.56 2.82
C GLU A 554 -24.51 24.79 3.34
N VAL A 555 -23.32 25.34 3.09
CA VAL A 555 -22.04 24.86 3.62
C VAL A 555 -21.32 26.00 4.34
N CYS A 556 -20.75 25.71 5.50
CA CYS A 556 -19.93 26.61 6.30
C CYS A 556 -18.51 26.06 6.45
N LEU A 557 -17.52 26.94 6.35
CA LEU A 557 -16.10 26.58 6.40
C LEU A 557 -15.37 27.40 7.47
N ASP A 558 -14.35 26.80 8.07
CA ASP A 558 -13.35 27.51 8.88
C ASP A 558 -12.52 28.44 7.98
N GLY A 559 -11.78 29.40 8.54
CA GLY A 559 -10.82 30.19 7.78
C GLY A 559 -9.58 29.38 7.37
N PHE A 560 -9.10 29.55 6.14
CA PHE A 560 -7.98 28.77 5.59
C PHE A 560 -7.09 29.55 4.62
N TRP A 561 -5.90 29.01 4.40
CA TRP A 561 -4.97 29.45 3.36
C TRP A 561 -5.14 28.57 2.11
N ILE A 562 -5.25 29.16 0.93
CA ILE A 562 -5.26 28.43 -0.35
C ILE A 562 -4.24 29.01 -1.32
N GLY A 563 -3.66 28.17 -2.17
CA GLY A 563 -2.72 28.58 -3.20
C GLY A 563 -3.32 29.68 -4.07
N LYS A 564 -2.59 30.81 -4.18
CA LYS A 564 -2.95 31.96 -5.00
C LYS A 564 -3.07 31.60 -6.49
N TYR A 565 -2.32 30.58 -6.89
CA TYR A 565 -2.20 30.00 -8.22
C TYR A 565 -2.26 28.47 -8.13
N GLU A 566 -2.43 27.81 -9.27
CA GLU A 566 -2.09 26.39 -9.45
C GLU A 566 -0.61 26.14 -9.10
N VAL A 567 -0.24 24.91 -8.70
CA VAL A 567 1.17 24.56 -8.49
C VAL A 567 1.90 24.64 -9.83
N THR A 568 2.98 25.42 -9.89
CA THR A 568 3.71 25.66 -11.15
C THR A 568 4.76 24.58 -11.43
N GLN A 569 5.16 24.45 -12.69
CA GLN A 569 6.23 23.52 -13.12
C GLN A 569 7.57 23.79 -12.41
N GLY A 570 7.89 25.05 -12.08
CA GLY A 570 9.07 25.42 -11.30
C GLY A 570 8.98 24.92 -9.85
N GLN A 571 7.84 25.14 -9.19
CA GLN A 571 7.58 24.67 -7.82
C GLN A 571 7.57 23.14 -7.76
N TRP A 572 6.93 22.48 -8.72
CA TRP A 572 6.95 21.03 -8.90
C TRP A 572 8.37 20.48 -9.00
N LYS A 573 9.18 20.99 -9.96
CA LYS A 573 10.58 20.57 -10.14
C LYS A 573 11.40 20.70 -8.86
N LYS A 574 11.20 21.76 -8.07
CA LYS A 574 11.96 22.00 -6.83
C LYS A 574 11.71 20.94 -5.74
N ILE A 575 10.53 20.32 -5.72
CA ILE A 575 10.14 19.29 -4.73
C ILE A 575 10.29 17.86 -5.30
N MET A 576 10.01 17.67 -6.58
CA MET A 576 9.92 16.34 -7.21
C MET A 576 11.12 15.96 -8.07
N GLY A 577 11.95 16.93 -8.48
CA GLY A 577 13.18 16.71 -9.26
C GLY A 577 12.95 16.43 -10.76
N ASN A 578 11.71 16.35 -11.22
CA ASN A 578 11.32 16.13 -12.61
C ASN A 578 10.28 17.15 -13.09
N ASN A 579 9.89 17.11 -14.36
CA ASN A 579 8.73 17.84 -14.88
C ASN A 579 7.86 16.86 -15.70
N PRO A 580 6.65 16.49 -15.24
CA PRO A 580 5.77 15.55 -15.95
C PRO A 580 5.04 16.20 -17.13
N SER A 581 4.89 17.52 -17.11
CA SER A 581 3.99 18.27 -17.99
C SER A 581 4.34 18.13 -19.48
N SER A 582 3.29 18.20 -20.28
CA SER A 582 3.30 18.18 -21.75
C SER A 582 3.73 19.54 -22.32
N PHE A 583 3.15 20.63 -21.80
CA PHE A 583 3.37 22.02 -22.19
C PHE A 583 4.52 22.64 -21.39
N ARG A 584 5.76 22.25 -21.72
CA ARG A 584 6.99 22.71 -21.04
C ARG A 584 7.43 24.10 -21.48
N LYS A 585 6.57 25.09 -21.31
CA LYS A 585 6.77 26.47 -21.80
C LYS A 585 7.52 27.40 -20.83
N GLY A 586 7.54 27.08 -19.53
CA GLY A 586 8.20 27.89 -18.51
C GLY A 586 7.88 27.42 -17.08
N ASP A 587 8.63 27.94 -16.11
CA ASP A 587 8.54 27.54 -14.69
C ASP A 587 7.32 28.12 -13.96
N ASP A 588 6.64 29.07 -14.59
CA ASP A 588 5.45 29.79 -14.14
C ASP A 588 4.17 29.37 -14.88
N TYR A 589 4.23 28.28 -15.65
CA TYR A 589 3.04 27.55 -16.13
C TYR A 589 2.59 26.54 -15.07
N PRO A 590 1.29 26.18 -15.00
CA PRO A 590 0.81 25.13 -14.11
C PRO A 590 1.49 23.80 -14.44
N VAL A 591 1.69 22.96 -13.43
CA VAL A 591 2.05 21.57 -13.64
C VAL A 591 0.80 20.79 -14.03
N GLU A 592 0.82 20.24 -15.24
CA GLU A 592 -0.14 19.23 -15.72
C GLU A 592 0.52 17.87 -15.91
N LYS A 593 -0.29 16.86 -16.26
CA LYS A 593 0.07 15.44 -16.29
C LYS A 593 0.45 14.85 -14.94
N VAL A 594 -0.22 15.33 -13.89
CA VAL A 594 -0.07 14.84 -12.51
C VAL A 594 -1.34 14.13 -12.07
N SER A 595 -1.20 12.92 -11.53
CA SER A 595 -2.33 12.21 -10.93
C SER A 595 -2.62 12.73 -9.53
N TRP A 596 -3.78 12.38 -9.00
CA TRP A 596 -4.11 12.66 -7.59
C TRP A 596 -3.05 12.07 -6.65
N TYR A 597 -2.51 10.89 -6.96
CA TYR A 597 -1.41 10.29 -6.18
C TYR A 597 -0.10 11.07 -6.29
N ASP A 598 0.25 11.60 -7.46
CA ASP A 598 1.45 12.41 -7.65
C ASP A 598 1.34 13.75 -6.88
N ALA A 599 0.15 14.36 -6.85
CA ALA A 599 -0.13 15.54 -6.03
C ALA A 599 0.05 15.26 -4.52
N GLN A 600 -0.45 14.13 -4.02
CA GLN A 600 -0.24 13.71 -2.63
C GLN A 600 1.25 13.44 -2.32
N GLN A 601 2.03 12.91 -3.27
CA GLN A 601 3.49 12.75 -3.10
C GLN A 601 4.21 14.11 -3.03
N PHE A 602 3.84 15.06 -3.89
CA PHE A 602 4.36 16.43 -3.85
C PHE A 602 4.07 17.09 -2.50
N ILE A 603 2.83 17.01 -2.02
CA ILE A 603 2.39 17.49 -0.70
C ILE A 603 3.22 16.84 0.42
N SER A 604 3.40 15.52 0.39
CA SER A 604 4.17 14.79 1.40
C SER A 604 5.63 15.25 1.47
N LYS A 605 6.31 15.41 0.32
CA LYS A 605 7.68 15.92 0.26
C LYS A 605 7.79 17.38 0.71
N LEU A 606 6.83 18.23 0.32
CA LEU A 606 6.76 19.63 0.74
C LEU A 606 6.57 19.77 2.26
N ASN A 607 5.61 19.03 2.83
CA ASN A 607 5.36 19.00 4.27
C ASN A 607 6.61 18.55 5.04
N LYS A 608 7.34 17.55 4.52
CA LYS A 608 8.61 17.08 5.09
C LYS A 608 9.75 18.11 4.98
N ALA A 609 9.77 18.93 3.94
CA ALA A 609 10.80 19.95 3.73
C ALA A 609 10.54 21.24 4.54
N GLY A 610 9.28 21.64 4.72
CA GLY A 610 8.89 22.91 5.35
C GLY A 610 8.28 22.80 6.75
N GLY A 611 7.95 21.59 7.22
CA GLY A 611 7.29 21.38 8.52
C GLY A 611 5.89 21.96 8.61
N LYS A 612 5.19 22.10 7.48
CA LYS A 612 3.83 22.65 7.37
C LYS A 612 2.83 21.55 7.02
N ALA A 613 1.53 21.82 7.24
CA ALA A 613 0.44 20.90 7.00
C ALA A 613 -0.35 21.32 5.74
N PHE A 614 0.24 21.07 4.56
CA PHE A 614 -0.47 21.22 3.28
C PHE A 614 -1.31 19.98 2.96
N SER A 615 -2.39 20.18 2.22
CA SER A 615 -3.19 19.14 1.56
C SER A 615 -3.73 19.66 0.22
N LEU A 616 -4.51 18.84 -0.49
CA LEU A 616 -5.45 19.36 -1.49
C LEU A 616 -6.61 20.07 -0.77
N PRO A 617 -7.27 21.07 -1.40
CA PRO A 617 -8.53 21.60 -0.90
C PRO A 617 -9.62 20.53 -0.96
N THR A 618 -10.61 20.64 -0.08
CA THR A 618 -11.89 19.93 -0.26
C THR A 618 -12.69 20.59 -1.37
N GLU A 619 -13.60 19.85 -1.99
CA GLU A 619 -14.38 20.35 -3.12
C GLU A 619 -15.24 21.57 -2.72
N ALA A 620 -15.72 21.60 -1.47
CA ALA A 620 -16.39 22.76 -0.87
C ALA A 620 -15.45 23.95 -0.60
N GLN A 621 -14.23 23.71 -0.09
CA GLN A 621 -13.24 24.77 0.11
C GLN A 621 -12.83 25.42 -1.21
N TRP A 622 -12.67 24.60 -2.25
CA TRP A 622 -12.33 25.05 -3.60
C TRP A 622 -13.40 26.00 -4.16
N GLU A 623 -14.69 25.63 -4.12
CA GLU A 623 -15.75 26.49 -4.66
C GLU A 623 -16.00 27.73 -3.82
N TYR A 624 -15.90 27.64 -2.49
CA TYR A 624 -15.99 28.81 -1.62
C TYR A 624 -14.91 29.85 -1.95
N ALA A 625 -13.67 29.40 -2.17
CA ALA A 625 -12.55 30.22 -2.60
C ALA A 625 -12.76 30.78 -4.03
N ALA A 626 -13.20 29.95 -4.99
CA ALA A 626 -13.51 30.37 -6.36
C ALA A 626 -14.61 31.45 -6.39
N ARG A 627 -15.60 31.34 -5.51
CA ARG A 627 -16.68 32.31 -5.32
C ARG A 627 -16.26 33.56 -4.53
N SER A 628 -14.97 33.87 -4.39
CA SER A 628 -14.46 35.02 -3.63
C SER A 628 -14.98 35.08 -2.17
N GLY A 629 -15.05 33.93 -1.50
CA GLY A 629 -15.67 33.80 -0.17
C GLY A 629 -17.19 33.59 -0.24
N GLY A 630 -17.66 32.77 -1.18
CA GLY A 630 -19.07 32.33 -1.25
C GLY A 630 -20.06 33.29 -1.95
N LYS A 631 -19.57 34.29 -2.69
CA LYS A 631 -20.41 35.21 -3.49
C LYS A 631 -21.07 34.47 -4.66
N ASN A 632 -22.22 34.96 -5.12
CA ASN A 632 -22.87 34.42 -6.31
C ASN A 632 -22.15 34.91 -7.59
N GLN A 633 -21.15 34.14 -8.03
CA GLN A 633 -20.39 34.35 -9.27
C GLN A 633 -20.44 33.09 -10.12
N GLU A 634 -20.62 33.24 -11.44
CA GLU A 634 -20.63 32.12 -12.37
C GLU A 634 -19.22 31.60 -12.63
N TYR A 635 -18.28 32.50 -12.93
CA TYR A 635 -16.85 32.24 -13.07
C TYR A 635 -16.09 32.94 -11.93
N SER A 636 -14.89 32.47 -11.60
CA SER A 636 -14.19 33.02 -10.43
C SER A 636 -13.82 34.48 -10.66
N GLY A 637 -14.38 35.38 -9.85
CA GLY A 637 -14.15 36.84 -9.96
C GLY A 637 -15.05 37.60 -10.92
N SER A 638 -15.76 36.94 -11.85
CA SER A 638 -16.48 37.61 -12.94
C SER A 638 -17.64 36.78 -13.49
N ASN A 639 -18.64 37.43 -14.08
CA ASN A 639 -19.62 36.76 -14.96
C ASN A 639 -19.26 36.92 -16.45
N SER A 640 -18.10 37.52 -16.76
CA SER A 640 -17.52 37.57 -18.09
C SER A 640 -16.28 36.69 -18.15
N ILE A 641 -16.43 35.52 -18.78
CA ILE A 641 -15.44 34.45 -18.85
C ILE A 641 -14.06 34.90 -19.37
N ASP A 642 -14.01 35.70 -20.44
CA ASP A 642 -12.74 36.10 -21.07
C ASP A 642 -11.81 36.91 -20.17
N SER A 643 -12.37 37.62 -19.18
CA SER A 643 -11.57 38.41 -18.24
C SER A 643 -10.83 37.57 -17.20
N VAL A 644 -11.34 36.37 -16.88
CA VAL A 644 -10.88 35.55 -15.74
C VAL A 644 -10.33 34.18 -16.14
N ALA A 645 -10.66 33.68 -17.33
CA ALA A 645 -10.36 32.30 -17.72
C ALA A 645 -9.51 32.15 -18.99
N TRP A 646 -8.62 31.16 -18.97
CA TRP A 646 -8.03 30.53 -20.14
C TRP A 646 -8.81 29.25 -20.47
N TYR A 647 -9.54 29.23 -21.58
CA TYR A 647 -10.46 28.14 -21.93
C TYR A 647 -10.48 27.89 -23.44
N GLY A 648 -11.26 26.92 -23.90
CA GLY A 648 -11.17 26.39 -25.27
C GLY A 648 -11.20 27.44 -26.40
N SER A 649 -11.94 28.54 -26.23
CA SER A 649 -12.03 29.60 -27.25
C SER A 649 -10.86 30.60 -27.26
N ASN A 650 -10.13 30.76 -26.14
CA ASN A 650 -9.10 31.81 -26.01
C ASN A 650 -7.70 31.30 -25.63
N SER A 651 -7.55 30.01 -25.29
CA SER A 651 -6.28 29.39 -24.88
C SER A 651 -5.36 28.97 -26.04
N GLY A 652 -5.83 29.03 -27.28
CA GLY A 652 -5.08 28.47 -28.43
C GLY A 652 -4.68 27.00 -28.26
N GLY A 653 -5.42 26.23 -27.45
CA GLY A 653 -5.21 24.79 -27.25
C GLY A 653 -4.06 24.41 -26.31
N SER A 654 -3.74 25.22 -25.30
CA SER A 654 -2.66 24.90 -24.33
C SER A 654 -2.71 25.70 -23.02
N THR A 655 -2.00 25.22 -21.99
CA THR A 655 -1.81 25.94 -20.72
C THR A 655 -1.11 27.29 -20.89
N HIS A 656 -1.38 28.19 -19.96
CA HIS A 656 -0.87 29.57 -19.88
C HIS A 656 -0.09 29.80 -18.58
N ARG A 657 0.68 30.90 -18.53
CA ARG A 657 1.35 31.32 -17.29
C ARG A 657 0.29 31.66 -16.25
N VAL A 658 0.46 31.16 -15.03
CA VAL A 658 -0.47 31.43 -13.92
C VAL A 658 -0.55 32.94 -13.65
N GLY A 659 -1.72 33.42 -13.23
CA GLY A 659 -1.92 34.81 -12.84
C GLY A 659 -1.97 35.82 -13.99
N THR A 660 -2.22 35.37 -15.23
CA THR A 660 -2.27 36.26 -16.42
C THR A 660 -3.69 36.73 -16.79
N LYS A 661 -4.72 36.18 -16.15
CA LYS A 661 -6.10 36.68 -16.17
C LYS A 661 -6.41 37.47 -14.90
N ALA A 662 -7.59 38.09 -14.81
CA ALA A 662 -8.00 38.80 -13.61
C ALA A 662 -8.21 37.84 -12.43
N ALA A 663 -7.81 38.28 -11.24
CA ALA A 663 -8.07 37.56 -9.99
C ALA A 663 -9.53 37.65 -9.58
N ASN A 664 -9.94 36.76 -8.68
CA ASN A 664 -11.19 36.89 -7.97
C ASN A 664 -11.14 37.93 -6.84
N GLY A 665 -12.26 38.14 -6.16
CA GLY A 665 -12.41 39.17 -5.13
C GLY A 665 -11.61 38.96 -3.84
N LEU A 666 -10.83 37.88 -3.74
CA LEU A 666 -9.83 37.64 -2.68
C LEU A 666 -8.39 37.73 -3.20
N GLY A 667 -8.17 37.96 -4.51
CA GLY A 667 -6.84 37.95 -5.12
C GLY A 667 -6.31 36.57 -5.49
N ILE A 668 -7.18 35.56 -5.60
CA ILE A 668 -6.87 34.21 -6.07
C ILE A 668 -7.10 34.15 -7.59
N TYR A 669 -6.19 33.51 -8.32
CA TYR A 669 -6.19 33.45 -9.78
C TYR A 669 -6.48 32.04 -10.30
N ASP A 670 -6.79 31.96 -11.60
CA ASP A 670 -6.89 30.73 -12.40
C ASP A 670 -7.87 29.70 -11.80
N MET A 671 -8.92 30.19 -11.12
CA MET A 671 -9.99 29.38 -10.54
C MET A 671 -11.16 29.12 -11.52
N SER A 672 -10.93 29.38 -12.80
CA SER A 672 -11.79 29.05 -13.94
C SER A 672 -10.89 28.86 -15.17
N GLY A 673 -10.80 27.64 -15.68
CA GLY A 673 -9.92 27.28 -16.80
C GLY A 673 -8.44 27.13 -16.40
N ASN A 674 -7.57 27.22 -17.41
CA ASN A 674 -6.15 26.85 -17.37
C ASN A 674 -5.92 25.35 -17.10
N VAL A 675 -6.00 24.82 -15.87
CA VAL A 675 -6.07 23.36 -15.64
C VAL A 675 -7.18 22.97 -14.66
N TRP A 676 -7.76 21.79 -14.88
CA TRP A 676 -8.57 21.10 -13.87
C TRP A 676 -7.76 20.86 -12.60
N GLU A 677 -8.38 21.02 -11.44
CA GLU A 677 -7.69 20.87 -10.16
C GLU A 677 -8.22 19.75 -9.29
N TRP A 678 -7.33 18.83 -8.92
CA TRP A 678 -7.62 17.77 -7.96
C TRP A 678 -8.07 18.30 -6.59
N CYS A 679 -9.24 17.84 -6.14
CA CYS A 679 -9.73 18.02 -4.78
C CYS A 679 -9.46 16.76 -3.92
N GLN A 680 -9.60 16.88 -2.61
CA GLN A 680 -9.41 15.75 -1.68
C GLN A 680 -10.53 14.69 -1.79
N ASP A 681 -11.73 15.11 -2.17
CA ASP A 681 -12.99 14.37 -2.14
C ASP A 681 -13.06 13.19 -3.12
N ILE A 682 -13.78 12.15 -2.72
CA ILE A 682 -14.22 11.07 -3.61
C ILE A 682 -15.39 11.61 -4.44
N TYR A 683 -15.40 11.36 -5.75
CA TYR A 683 -16.55 11.75 -6.55
C TYR A 683 -17.71 10.77 -6.34
N ALA A 684 -18.88 11.33 -6.02
CA ALA A 684 -20.17 10.67 -6.14
C ALA A 684 -21.20 11.66 -6.68
N LYS A 685 -22.10 11.17 -7.53
CA LYS A 685 -23.18 11.96 -8.16
C LYS A 685 -24.14 12.57 -7.13
N ASP A 686 -24.32 11.90 -5.99
CA ASP A 686 -25.24 12.31 -4.92
C ASP A 686 -24.50 12.81 -3.66
N ALA A 687 -23.22 13.19 -3.78
CA ALA A 687 -22.38 13.66 -2.68
C ALA A 687 -22.99 14.85 -1.93
N TYR A 688 -23.54 15.82 -2.65
CA TYR A 688 -24.10 17.05 -2.09
C TYR A 688 -25.28 16.79 -1.14
N SER A 689 -26.14 15.81 -1.46
CA SER A 689 -27.24 15.35 -0.60
C SER A 689 -26.75 14.70 0.71
N LYS A 690 -25.44 14.39 0.81
CA LYS A 690 -24.79 13.71 1.93
C LYS A 690 -23.77 14.60 2.65
N HIS A 691 -23.59 15.86 2.22
CA HIS A 691 -22.66 16.78 2.84
C HIS A 691 -23.07 17.14 4.27
N ALA A 692 -22.11 17.11 5.18
CA ALA A 692 -22.23 17.78 6.47
C ALA A 692 -22.20 19.29 6.27
N ARG A 693 -22.97 20.04 7.07
CA ARG A 693 -23.04 21.51 6.96
C ARG A 693 -21.69 22.20 7.17
N ASN A 694 -20.84 21.69 8.06
CA ASN A 694 -19.60 22.35 8.47
C ASN A 694 -18.38 21.57 7.97
N ASN A 695 -17.50 22.22 7.20
CA ASN A 695 -16.29 21.66 6.60
C ASN A 695 -16.48 20.27 5.93
N PRO A 696 -17.46 20.10 5.02
CA PRO A 696 -17.70 18.82 4.37
C PRO A 696 -16.50 18.32 3.57
N VAL A 697 -16.30 17.00 3.64
CA VAL A 697 -15.47 16.22 2.72
C VAL A 697 -16.26 14.95 2.39
N TYR A 698 -16.51 14.67 1.11
CA TYR A 698 -17.13 13.42 0.72
C TYR A 698 -16.08 12.29 0.70
N ALA A 699 -16.20 11.38 1.67
CA ALA A 699 -15.32 10.22 1.85
C ALA A 699 -16.09 8.87 1.70
N GLY A 700 -17.26 8.88 1.06
CA GLY A 700 -18.03 7.67 0.78
C GLY A 700 -17.42 6.81 -0.34
N SER A 701 -18.16 5.80 -0.80
CA SER A 701 -17.70 4.94 -1.91
C SER A 701 -17.74 5.66 -3.27
N GLY A 702 -16.72 5.42 -4.09
CA GLY A 702 -16.57 5.96 -5.44
C GLY A 702 -15.21 5.60 -6.05
N SER A 703 -15.15 5.49 -7.38
CA SER A 703 -13.92 5.14 -8.13
C SER A 703 -13.07 6.34 -8.53
N GLY A 704 -13.65 7.55 -8.51
CA GLY A 704 -13.01 8.79 -8.93
C GLY A 704 -12.68 9.75 -7.79
N ARG A 705 -11.83 10.74 -8.08
CA ARG A 705 -11.63 11.93 -7.26
C ARG A 705 -12.22 13.13 -7.98
N VAL A 706 -12.77 14.07 -7.21
CA VAL A 706 -13.32 15.30 -7.76
C VAL A 706 -12.21 16.16 -8.35
N VAL A 707 -12.46 16.73 -9.54
CA VAL A 707 -11.72 17.86 -10.09
C VAL A 707 -12.65 19.06 -10.25
N ARG A 708 -12.09 20.28 -10.17
CA ARG A 708 -12.85 21.53 -10.32
C ARG A 708 -12.15 22.57 -11.18
N GLY A 709 -12.93 23.55 -11.65
CA GLY A 709 -12.46 24.73 -12.36
C GLY A 709 -12.40 24.62 -13.88
N GLY A 710 -12.36 23.41 -14.44
CA GLY A 710 -12.18 23.21 -15.87
C GLY A 710 -10.81 23.64 -16.38
N SER A 711 -10.53 23.39 -17.67
CA SER A 711 -9.19 23.59 -18.23
C SER A 711 -9.15 24.50 -19.45
N TRP A 712 -7.93 24.76 -19.93
CA TRP A 712 -7.65 25.43 -21.19
C TRP A 712 -8.39 24.83 -22.39
N GLY A 713 -8.79 23.56 -22.32
CA GLY A 713 -9.46 22.83 -23.41
C GLY A 713 -10.99 22.83 -23.32
N ASN A 714 -11.58 23.24 -22.20
CA ASN A 714 -13.01 23.09 -21.97
C ASN A 714 -13.85 24.28 -22.47
N GLU A 715 -15.13 24.00 -22.70
CA GLU A 715 -16.17 24.99 -23.00
C GLU A 715 -16.65 25.72 -21.72
N PRO A 716 -17.28 26.91 -21.85
CA PRO A 716 -17.72 27.73 -20.72
C PRO A 716 -18.54 26.98 -19.67
N ALA A 717 -19.38 26.03 -20.09
CA ALA A 717 -20.25 25.25 -19.22
C ALA A 717 -19.51 24.45 -18.13
N TYR A 718 -18.25 24.07 -18.37
CA TYR A 718 -17.45 23.24 -17.45
C TYR A 718 -16.58 24.05 -16.48
N ILE A 719 -16.29 25.31 -16.80
CA ILE A 719 -15.30 26.11 -16.03
C ILE A 719 -15.92 27.03 -14.96
N ARG A 720 -17.21 26.83 -14.68
CA ARG A 720 -17.99 27.57 -13.66
C ARG A 720 -17.50 27.24 -12.25
N CYS A 721 -17.73 28.13 -11.28
CA CYS A 721 -17.36 27.90 -9.87
C CYS A 721 -17.99 26.64 -9.26
N ALA A 722 -19.21 26.29 -9.68
CA ALA A 722 -19.91 25.06 -9.27
C ALA A 722 -19.57 23.84 -10.14
N GLY A 723 -18.90 24.04 -11.28
CA GLY A 723 -18.53 22.99 -12.20
C GLY A 723 -17.57 22.01 -11.54
N ARG A 724 -17.97 20.74 -11.55
CA ARG A 724 -17.19 19.62 -11.03
C ARG A 724 -17.17 18.51 -12.09
N ASP A 725 -16.10 17.74 -12.08
CA ASP A 725 -16.02 16.49 -12.83
C ASP A 725 -15.18 15.50 -12.01
N TRP A 726 -14.85 14.35 -12.57
CA TRP A 726 -14.04 13.34 -11.92
C TRP A 726 -13.12 12.59 -12.87
N PHE A 727 -12.00 12.16 -12.32
CA PHE A 727 -11.06 11.26 -12.98
C PHE A 727 -10.70 10.15 -11.99
N ALA A 728 -10.24 8.99 -12.48
CA ALA A 728 -9.70 7.99 -11.58
C ALA A 728 -8.40 8.54 -10.94
N PRO A 729 -8.12 8.26 -9.66
CA PRO A 729 -7.02 8.92 -8.93
C PRO A 729 -5.60 8.62 -9.47
N GLY A 730 -5.46 7.68 -10.41
CA GLY A 730 -4.21 7.38 -11.11
C GLY A 730 -4.13 7.97 -12.53
N ASP A 731 -5.18 8.64 -13.01
CA ASP A 731 -5.20 9.24 -14.34
C ASP A 731 -4.28 10.46 -14.41
N THR A 732 -3.72 10.71 -15.59
CA THR A 732 -2.91 11.89 -15.89
C THR A 732 -3.29 12.40 -17.26
N ASP A 733 -3.70 13.66 -17.36
CA ASP A 733 -3.95 14.32 -18.64
C ASP A 733 -3.22 15.67 -18.71
N ARG A 734 -3.04 16.19 -19.93
CA ARG A 734 -2.33 17.44 -20.26
C ARG A 734 -3.05 18.71 -19.82
N ASP A 735 -4.12 18.54 -19.05
CA ASP A 735 -4.95 19.60 -18.50
C ASP A 735 -5.41 19.32 -17.06
N LEU A 736 -4.87 18.26 -16.42
CA LEU A 736 -5.04 17.93 -15.00
C LEU A 736 -3.84 18.40 -14.17
N GLY A 737 -4.10 19.33 -13.24
CA GLY A 737 -3.17 19.86 -12.24
C GLY A 737 -3.81 19.94 -10.85
N PHE A 738 -3.31 20.84 -9.99
CA PHE A 738 -3.84 21.06 -8.63
C PHE A 738 -3.31 22.37 -8.02
N ARG A 739 -4.01 22.88 -7.01
CA ARG A 739 -3.48 23.86 -6.04
C ARG A 739 -3.46 23.30 -4.62
N LEU A 740 -2.81 24.01 -3.70
CA LEU A 740 -2.68 23.59 -2.31
C LEU A 740 -3.64 24.29 -1.37
N PHE A 741 -4.05 23.57 -0.34
CA PHE A 741 -4.70 24.07 0.87
C PHE A 741 -3.72 24.02 2.05
N ARG A 742 -3.87 24.94 3.00
CA ARG A 742 -3.26 24.88 4.33
C ARG A 742 -4.27 25.36 5.38
N LYS A 743 -4.41 24.60 6.48
CA LYS A 743 -5.11 25.07 7.68
C LYS A 743 -4.30 26.18 8.36
N ASN A 744 -4.98 27.17 8.95
CA ASN A 744 -4.36 28.30 9.66
C ASN A 744 -3.29 27.84 10.65
#